data_AF-A0A2A7WYJ3-F1
#
_entry.id   AF-A0A2A7WYJ3-F1
#
_cell.length_a   1.000
_cell.length_b   1.000
_cell.length_c   1.000
_cell.angle_alpha   90.00
_cell.angle_beta   90.00
_cell.angle_gamma   90.00
#
_symmetry.space_group_name_H-M   'P 1'
#
loop_
_entity.id
_entity.type
_entity.pdbx_description
1 polymer ?
#
loop_
_entity_poly.entity_id
_entity_poly.type
_entity_poly.pdbx_seq_one_letter_code
_entity_poly.pdbx_strand_id
1 'polypeptide(L)'
;MKLRNKKTFTLILFCLMIGVVYILFNQSKNRTLNKNTNTYTNQINNITIPAQIGKEYFQVFDEKKMPYNLLLKGVNLGIANPGHFPGETAITKAEYLRWFKEIGKMNANVIRVYTIHPPAFYDALSEYNQKAKRPLYLIHGVWINEEMLNSLGDIYNKSLTKEFQDEIYQTVDIIHGKANILQKPGHASGKYHSNISKYVIGWILGIEWDPNMMKSTNDKHKGNVVFNGQYFQTNNATPFENWLASILDNTVKYESEKYSWQRPISFANWVTTDPIHHPNEPMENEDLVSLDPNHVSAKSSLYPGYFASYHVYPYYPEFLNYELAYTNYIDSRGKKNSYAGYLHNLRNVHNMPVLISEFGVPSSRGMTHRNRYGWNQGFHNETQQGKIVTHLFEDIQTEGMAGGIVFSWQDEWFKRTWNNMELDDPDRRPFWSNVQTSEQQFGLLSFDPNSSKKAISVDGDSSDWKKNKIKSANMKNAIFIKPLDQNDTERKLKNWSMTSDARSIYFLLNFEKTKQPFDWAKTGVMILLDTIPGQGQHQLPNDNSVKSKNGIDFVIDLNGPNDSHVLVDSYYDPFYYEYANLLHYAPIEPHVNKKDNGLYHKVMLGLNRPLVIPNYKGKSLNLPLEFYETGKLKFGDGNPNHKDFNSLTDVSLNEKDHVIEIRIPWQLLNVKDPSTSEIMGDLWKGGLKSKKNVKKIHVAILTYRPNGSNKDLSYSTVRQKNGILKKGDFFSYTWKKWDLPVYHERLKQSYYILKDTFHKAEINK
;
A
#
# COMPACT_ATOMS: atom_id res chain seq x y z
N MET A 1 -17.28 9.18 73.33
CA MET A 1 -17.37 8.65 71.95
C MET A 1 -18.64 9.12 71.18
N LYS A 2 -19.05 10.40 71.30
CA LYS A 2 -20.27 10.94 70.60
C LYS A 2 -20.06 12.23 69.79
N LEU A 3 -18.91 12.90 69.90
CA LEU A 3 -18.61 14.13 69.15
C LEU A 3 -17.79 13.91 67.87
N ARG A 4 -17.09 12.77 67.74
CA ARG A 4 -16.23 12.48 66.57
C ARG A 4 -17.01 11.97 65.35
N ASN A 5 -18.20 11.38 65.55
CA ASN A 5 -19.04 10.88 64.46
C ASN A 5 -19.89 11.96 63.76
N LYS A 6 -20.23 13.06 64.43
CA LYS A 6 -21.00 14.14 63.80
C LYS A 6 -20.19 14.85 62.71
N LYS A 7 -18.92 15.19 62.97
CA LYS A 7 -18.06 15.87 61.99
C LYS A 7 -17.82 15.03 60.73
N THR A 8 -17.60 13.72 60.87
CA THR A 8 -17.40 12.83 59.72
C THR A 8 -18.67 12.67 58.90
N PHE A 9 -19.84 12.59 59.54
CA PHE A 9 -21.12 12.49 58.84
C PHE A 9 -21.48 13.78 58.10
N THR A 10 -21.22 14.95 58.71
CA THR A 10 -21.41 16.25 58.05
C THR A 10 -20.47 16.44 56.87
N LEU A 11 -19.21 15.97 56.97
CA LEU A 11 -18.24 16.05 55.87
C LEU A 11 -18.64 15.16 54.68
N ILE A 12 -19.14 13.95 54.94
CA ILE A 12 -19.63 13.04 53.90
C ILE A 12 -20.87 13.61 53.21
N LEU A 13 -21.82 14.18 53.96
CA LEU A 13 -23.00 14.84 53.38
C LEU A 13 -22.61 16.06 52.53
N PHE A 14 -21.61 16.83 52.96
CA PHE A 14 -21.12 17.98 52.22
C PHE A 14 -20.41 17.57 50.93
N CYS A 15 -19.61 16.52 50.95
CA CYS A 15 -19.00 15.94 49.75
C CYS A 15 -20.03 15.35 48.78
N LEU A 16 -21.08 14.69 49.28
CA LEU A 16 -22.19 14.18 48.47
C LEU A 16 -22.99 15.33 47.84
N MET A 17 -23.26 16.41 48.59
CA MET A 17 -23.91 17.59 48.02
C MET A 17 -23.05 18.28 46.98
N ILE A 18 -21.74 18.42 47.19
CA ILE A 18 -20.83 18.95 46.17
C ILE A 18 -20.80 18.03 44.94
N GLY A 19 -20.81 16.71 45.12
CA GLY A 19 -20.88 15.73 44.03
C GLY A 19 -22.18 15.85 43.22
N VAL A 20 -23.33 15.98 43.89
CA VAL A 20 -24.63 16.15 43.24
C VAL A 20 -24.73 17.53 42.57
N VAL A 21 -24.25 18.60 43.21
CA VAL A 21 -24.19 19.94 42.59
C VAL A 21 -23.24 19.94 41.41
N TYR A 22 -22.08 19.25 41.47
CA TYR A 22 -21.16 19.13 40.34
C TYR A 22 -21.75 18.31 39.19
N ILE A 23 -22.50 17.24 39.48
CA ILE A 23 -23.24 16.45 38.47
C ILE A 23 -24.37 17.28 37.87
N LEU A 24 -25.11 18.06 38.66
CA LEU A 24 -26.17 18.94 38.18
C LEU A 24 -25.61 20.16 37.42
N PHE A 25 -24.45 20.71 37.81
CA PHE A 25 -23.74 21.78 37.09
C PHE A 25 -23.16 21.26 35.77
N ASN A 26 -22.66 20.02 35.72
CA ASN A 26 -22.21 19.38 34.48
C ASN A 26 -23.39 18.94 33.60
N GLN A 27 -24.52 18.53 34.17
CA GLN A 27 -25.74 18.26 33.40
C GLN A 27 -26.40 19.54 32.91
N SER A 28 -26.31 20.67 33.64
CA SER A 28 -26.84 21.96 33.18
C SER A 28 -25.92 22.67 32.18
N LYS A 29 -24.60 22.39 32.19
CA LYS A 29 -23.66 22.84 31.15
C LYS A 29 -23.78 22.08 29.82
N ASN A 30 -24.60 21.03 29.74
CA ASN A 30 -24.95 20.36 28.48
C ASN A 30 -26.20 20.93 27.79
N ARG A 31 -26.74 22.07 28.25
CA ARG A 31 -27.72 22.83 27.47
C ARG A 31 -27.01 23.93 26.68
N THR A 32 -27.23 23.87 25.36
CA THR A 32 -26.81 24.80 24.31
C THR A 32 -25.30 24.92 24.07
N LEU A 33 -24.67 23.82 23.61
CA LEU A 33 -23.68 23.98 22.55
C LEU A 33 -24.45 24.45 21.32
N ASN A 34 -24.22 25.69 20.88
CA ASN A 34 -24.59 26.13 19.54
C ASN A 34 -23.99 25.13 18.55
N LYS A 35 -24.83 24.22 18.05
CA LYS A 35 -24.50 23.31 16.95
C LYS A 35 -24.40 24.20 15.71
N ASN A 36 -23.22 24.73 15.43
CA ASN A 36 -22.90 25.20 14.08
C ASN A 36 -22.84 23.95 13.19
N THR A 37 -24.00 23.50 12.71
CA THR A 37 -24.06 22.46 11.68
C THR A 37 -23.59 23.09 10.37
N ASN A 38 -22.32 22.90 10.03
CA ASN A 38 -21.71 23.43 8.81
C ASN A 38 -21.98 22.51 7.59
N THR A 39 -23.09 21.80 7.60
CA THR A 39 -23.52 20.91 6.50
C THR A 39 -25.00 21.13 6.28
N TYR A 40 -25.32 21.62 5.09
CA TYR A 40 -26.67 21.94 4.69
C TYR A 40 -27.11 20.99 3.58
N THR A 41 -28.39 20.66 3.61
CA THR A 41 -29.06 19.88 2.56
C THR A 41 -30.07 20.78 1.87
N ASN A 42 -30.43 20.43 0.64
CA ASN A 42 -31.55 21.05 -0.07
C ASN A 42 -32.74 20.09 -0.15
N GLN A 43 -33.92 20.61 -0.46
CA GLN A 43 -35.13 19.80 -0.63
C GLN A 43 -35.83 20.18 -1.93
N ILE A 44 -36.09 19.20 -2.79
CA ILE A 44 -36.75 19.35 -4.08
C ILE A 44 -37.89 18.35 -4.13
N ASN A 45 -39.13 18.81 -4.30
CA ASN A 45 -40.34 17.96 -4.34
C ASN A 45 -40.40 16.95 -3.17
N ASN A 46 -40.21 17.44 -1.95
CA ASN A 46 -40.13 16.65 -0.71
C ASN A 46 -38.95 15.68 -0.58
N ILE A 47 -38.08 15.55 -1.59
CA ILE A 47 -36.85 14.76 -1.54
C ILE A 47 -35.70 15.61 -1.01
N THR A 48 -34.99 15.10 0.00
CA THR A 48 -33.79 15.74 0.55
C THR A 48 -32.55 15.32 -0.24
N ILE A 49 -31.69 16.28 -0.58
CA ILE A 49 -30.41 16.05 -1.26
C ILE A 49 -29.22 16.64 -0.47
N PRO A 50 -28.13 15.88 -0.24
CA PRO A 50 -26.93 16.36 0.46
C PRO A 50 -25.94 17.08 -0.45
N ALA A 51 -25.98 16.78 -1.74
CA ALA A 51 -25.13 17.36 -2.78
C ALA A 51 -25.85 17.21 -4.14
N GLN A 52 -25.33 17.89 -5.16
CA GLN A 52 -25.75 17.73 -6.55
C GLN A 52 -24.55 17.78 -7.50
N ILE A 53 -24.72 17.34 -8.74
CA ILE A 53 -23.73 17.40 -9.80
C ILE A 53 -23.95 18.69 -10.60
N GLY A 54 -22.94 19.57 -10.60
CA GLY A 54 -22.89 20.75 -11.46
C GLY A 54 -22.36 20.41 -12.86
N LYS A 55 -21.97 21.45 -13.62
CA LYS A 55 -21.42 21.26 -14.97
C LYS A 55 -20.09 20.49 -14.98
N GLU A 56 -19.22 20.78 -14.01
CA GLU A 56 -17.85 20.23 -13.94
C GLU A 56 -17.51 19.64 -12.57
N TYR A 57 -18.20 20.09 -11.51
CA TYR A 57 -17.86 19.75 -10.12
C TYR A 57 -19.08 19.24 -9.36
N PHE A 58 -18.82 18.53 -8.26
CA PHE A 58 -19.81 18.36 -7.21
C PHE A 58 -20.19 19.71 -6.64
N GLN A 59 -21.43 19.83 -6.18
CA GLN A 59 -21.93 21.01 -5.48
C GLN A 59 -22.54 20.62 -4.15
N VAL A 60 -22.16 21.34 -3.10
CA VAL A 60 -22.78 21.25 -1.77
C VAL A 60 -23.47 22.57 -1.45
N PHE A 61 -24.28 22.58 -0.41
CA PHE A 61 -25.14 23.73 -0.09
C PHE A 61 -24.58 24.58 1.03
N ASP A 62 -24.73 25.90 0.90
CA ASP A 62 -24.45 26.86 1.98
C ASP A 62 -25.65 27.02 2.94
N GLU A 63 -25.54 27.93 3.91
CA GLU A 63 -26.58 28.20 4.89
C GLU A 63 -27.90 28.70 4.29
N LYS A 64 -27.82 29.32 3.11
CA LYS A 64 -28.96 29.82 2.33
C LYS A 64 -29.48 28.78 1.35
N LYS A 65 -28.97 27.54 1.41
CA LYS A 65 -29.25 26.43 0.50
C LYS A 65 -28.85 26.70 -0.95
N MET A 66 -27.93 27.63 -1.18
CA MET A 66 -27.38 27.88 -2.51
C MET A 66 -26.27 26.86 -2.82
N PRO A 67 -26.28 26.22 -3.99
CA PRO A 67 -25.22 25.29 -4.38
C PRO A 67 -23.92 26.05 -4.70
N TYR A 68 -22.79 25.52 -4.26
CA TYR A 68 -21.45 25.99 -4.64
C TYR A 68 -20.54 24.82 -5.00
N ASN A 69 -19.65 25.04 -5.97
CA ASN A 69 -18.76 24.00 -6.46
C ASN A 69 -17.77 23.56 -5.38
N LEU A 70 -17.53 22.24 -5.35
CA LEU A 70 -16.60 21.56 -4.47
C LEU A 70 -15.67 20.69 -5.31
N LEU A 71 -14.41 21.11 -5.43
CA LEU A 71 -13.33 20.26 -5.90
C LEU A 71 -13.10 19.15 -4.87
N LEU A 72 -13.28 17.90 -5.28
CA LEU A 72 -13.06 16.76 -4.37
C LEU A 72 -11.56 16.54 -4.14
N LYS A 73 -11.18 16.57 -2.86
CA LYS A 73 -9.81 16.39 -2.36
C LYS A 73 -9.87 15.30 -1.31
N GLY A 74 -9.64 14.07 -1.73
CA GLY A 74 -10.01 12.91 -0.93
C GLY A 74 -8.89 11.93 -0.65
N VAL A 75 -9.21 10.99 0.25
CA VAL A 75 -8.45 9.75 0.46
C VAL A 75 -9.40 8.56 0.47
N ASN A 76 -8.98 7.46 -0.15
CA ASN A 76 -9.62 6.15 -0.02
C ASN A 76 -9.23 5.53 1.32
N LEU A 77 -10.17 4.91 2.02
CA LEU A 77 -9.96 4.32 3.32
C LEU A 77 -10.32 2.83 3.28
N GLY A 78 -9.33 1.98 3.55
CA GLY A 78 -9.50 0.53 3.66
C GLY A 78 -10.01 0.08 5.03
N ILE A 79 -10.35 -1.19 5.19
CA ILE A 79 -11.01 -1.75 6.39
C ILE A 79 -10.06 -2.59 7.28
N ALA A 80 -8.79 -2.73 6.90
CA ALA A 80 -7.80 -3.51 7.65
C ALA A 80 -6.72 -2.64 8.31
N ASN A 81 -6.20 -3.14 9.43
CA ASN A 81 -4.95 -2.72 10.07
C ASN A 81 -4.04 -3.96 10.25
N PRO A 82 -2.75 -3.78 10.62
CA PRO A 82 -1.84 -4.92 10.74
C PRO A 82 -2.34 -6.00 11.71
N GLY A 83 -2.12 -7.26 11.33
CA GLY A 83 -2.56 -8.43 12.07
C GLY A 83 -3.96 -8.94 11.70
N HIS A 84 -4.68 -8.28 10.78
CA HIS A 84 -6.04 -8.68 10.43
C HIS A 84 -6.28 -8.66 8.91
N PHE A 85 -7.04 -9.63 8.42
CA PHE A 85 -7.63 -9.59 7.08
C PHE A 85 -8.81 -8.59 7.04
N PRO A 86 -9.14 -8.03 5.86
CA PRO A 86 -10.26 -7.10 5.71
C PRO A 86 -11.58 -7.59 6.30
N GLY A 87 -11.87 -8.88 6.13
CA GLY A 87 -13.10 -9.52 6.61
C GLY A 87 -13.25 -9.59 8.13
N GLU A 88 -12.20 -9.32 8.90
CA GLU A 88 -12.25 -9.28 10.36
C GLU A 88 -12.73 -7.92 10.89
N THR A 89 -12.66 -6.85 10.09
CA THR A 89 -13.19 -5.52 10.41
C THR A 89 -12.64 -4.93 11.73
N ALA A 90 -11.35 -5.16 11.99
CA ALA A 90 -10.74 -4.96 13.31
C ALA A 90 -10.50 -3.50 13.75
N ILE A 91 -10.63 -2.52 12.85
CA ILE A 91 -10.36 -1.11 13.17
C ILE A 91 -11.39 -0.59 14.18
N THR A 92 -10.89 -0.05 15.28
CA THR A 92 -11.71 0.46 16.38
C THR A 92 -12.24 1.88 16.12
N LYS A 93 -13.30 2.26 16.85
CA LYS A 93 -13.83 3.64 16.82
C LYS A 93 -12.76 4.69 17.15
N ALA A 94 -11.84 4.37 18.07
CA ALA A 94 -10.79 5.29 18.50
C ALA A 94 -9.74 5.51 17.40
N GLU A 95 -9.41 4.47 16.63
CA GLU A 95 -8.58 4.57 15.43
C GLU A 95 -9.26 5.43 14.36
N TYR A 96 -10.50 5.11 13.97
CA TYR A 96 -11.25 5.92 12.99
C TYR A 96 -11.35 7.40 13.41
N LEU A 97 -11.71 7.68 14.67
CA LEU A 97 -11.83 9.06 15.15
C LEU A 97 -10.49 9.80 15.12
N ARG A 98 -9.38 9.11 15.39
CA ARG A 98 -8.04 9.69 15.25
C ARG A 98 -7.73 9.95 13.78
N TRP A 99 -7.98 8.99 12.90
CA TRP A 99 -7.74 9.11 11.46
C TRP A 99 -8.56 10.23 10.84
N PHE A 100 -9.86 10.35 11.11
CA PHE A 100 -10.69 11.46 10.61
C PHE A 100 -10.17 12.84 11.04
N LYS A 101 -9.61 12.96 12.25
CA LYS A 101 -8.96 14.22 12.66
C LYS A 101 -7.75 14.53 11.82
N GLU A 102 -6.90 13.55 11.53
CA GLU A 102 -5.71 13.75 10.71
C GLU A 102 -6.06 13.96 9.23
N ILE A 103 -7.07 13.27 8.68
CA ILE A 103 -7.61 13.49 7.34
C ILE A 103 -8.18 14.92 7.21
N GLY A 104 -8.97 15.38 8.18
CA GLY A 104 -9.47 16.75 8.17
C GLY A 104 -8.35 17.80 8.27
N LYS A 105 -7.30 17.52 9.05
CA LYS A 105 -6.12 18.41 9.18
C LYS A 105 -5.29 18.52 7.91
N MET A 106 -5.36 17.54 6.98
CA MET A 106 -4.71 17.65 5.67
C MET A 106 -5.55 18.38 4.63
N ASN A 107 -6.63 19.07 5.02
CA ASN A 107 -7.54 19.79 4.13
C ASN A 107 -8.27 18.89 3.12
N ALA A 108 -8.31 17.58 3.36
CA ALA A 108 -9.20 16.69 2.64
C ALA A 108 -10.65 17.02 3.01
N ASN A 109 -11.56 16.91 2.04
CA ASN A 109 -12.99 17.17 2.22
C ASN A 109 -13.86 15.92 2.02
N VAL A 110 -13.30 14.85 1.47
CA VAL A 110 -14.03 13.60 1.21
C VAL A 110 -13.21 12.37 1.60
N ILE A 111 -13.89 11.36 2.12
CA ILE A 111 -13.39 10.00 2.27
C ILE A 111 -14.20 9.10 1.35
N ARG A 112 -13.54 8.15 0.69
CA ARG A 112 -14.22 7.05 0.01
C ARG A 112 -13.96 5.73 0.72
N VAL A 113 -15.01 4.93 0.85
CA VAL A 113 -14.95 3.54 1.32
C VAL A 113 -15.57 2.61 0.28
N TYR A 114 -15.15 1.36 0.27
CA TYR A 114 -15.49 0.38 -0.79
C TYR A 114 -16.66 -0.53 -0.45
N THR A 115 -16.92 -0.68 0.84
CA THR A 115 -17.84 -1.66 1.39
C THR A 115 -18.39 -1.17 2.72
N ILE A 116 -19.23 -1.96 3.36
CA ILE A 116 -19.73 -1.69 4.69
C ILE A 116 -18.58 -1.84 5.71
N HIS A 117 -18.31 -0.75 6.44
CA HIS A 117 -17.39 -0.74 7.58
C HIS A 117 -18.12 -1.16 8.88
N PRO A 118 -17.42 -1.52 9.97
CA PRO A 118 -18.09 -1.80 11.24
C PRO A 118 -18.83 -0.56 11.78
N PRO A 119 -19.88 -0.69 12.63
CA PRO A 119 -20.63 0.43 13.20
C PRO A 119 -19.76 1.55 13.80
N ALA A 120 -18.61 1.16 14.36
CA ALA A 120 -17.58 2.05 14.89
C ALA A 120 -17.14 3.15 13.89
N PHE A 121 -17.06 2.86 12.59
CA PHE A 121 -16.72 3.83 11.54
C PHE A 121 -17.77 4.94 11.47
N TYR A 122 -19.04 4.56 11.35
CA TYR A 122 -20.17 5.48 11.20
C TYR A 122 -20.35 6.35 12.44
N ASP A 123 -20.18 5.75 13.63
CA ASP A 123 -20.19 6.47 14.90
C ASP A 123 -19.03 7.47 15.02
N ALA A 124 -17.82 7.09 14.61
CA ALA A 124 -16.67 7.97 14.62
C ALA A 124 -16.85 9.14 13.63
N LEU A 125 -17.41 8.90 12.44
CA LEU A 125 -17.62 9.93 11.42
C LEU A 125 -18.68 10.94 11.90
N SER A 126 -19.80 10.43 12.44
CA SER A 126 -20.84 11.27 13.05
C SER A 126 -20.27 12.11 14.19
N GLU A 127 -19.49 11.51 15.09
CA GLU A 127 -18.88 12.22 16.21
C GLU A 127 -17.88 13.28 15.76
N TYR A 128 -17.02 12.97 14.80
CA TYR A 128 -16.06 13.91 14.23
C TYR A 128 -16.77 15.09 13.58
N ASN A 129 -17.72 14.84 12.68
CA ASN A 129 -18.39 15.89 11.90
C ASN A 129 -19.29 16.79 12.75
N GLN A 130 -19.82 16.31 13.88
CA GLN A 130 -20.56 17.16 14.82
C GLN A 130 -19.71 18.26 15.47
N LYS A 131 -18.38 18.09 15.49
CA LYS A 131 -17.42 19.01 16.13
C LYS A 131 -16.58 19.76 15.10
N ALA A 132 -16.53 19.28 13.85
CA ALA A 132 -15.66 19.81 12.81
C ALA A 132 -16.22 21.10 12.19
N LYS A 133 -15.35 22.11 12.00
CA LYS A 133 -15.71 23.34 11.26
C LYS A 133 -15.91 23.07 9.77
N ARG A 134 -15.19 22.11 9.21
CA ARG A 134 -15.38 21.61 7.85
C ARG A 134 -15.62 20.11 7.97
N PRO A 135 -16.83 19.62 7.63
CA PRO A 135 -17.11 18.20 7.73
C PRO A 135 -16.24 17.43 6.73
N LEU A 136 -15.99 16.15 7.02
CA LEU A 136 -15.57 15.19 6.02
C LEU A 136 -16.82 14.56 5.41
N TYR A 137 -16.95 14.70 4.10
CA TYR A 137 -17.98 14.03 3.33
C TYR A 137 -17.57 12.59 3.05
N LEU A 138 -18.56 11.76 2.72
CA LEU A 138 -18.38 10.36 2.37
C LEU A 138 -18.92 10.10 0.97
N ILE A 139 -18.11 9.44 0.14
CA ILE A 139 -18.61 8.70 -1.02
C ILE A 139 -18.56 7.23 -0.63
N HIS A 140 -19.72 6.59 -0.63
CA HIS A 140 -19.83 5.21 -0.19
C HIS A 140 -19.91 4.30 -1.40
N GLY A 141 -19.08 3.25 -1.43
CA GLY A 141 -19.10 2.21 -2.44
C GLY A 141 -19.68 0.92 -1.91
N VAL A 142 -20.24 0.15 -2.82
CA VAL A 142 -20.79 -1.18 -2.51
C VAL A 142 -20.03 -2.19 -3.35
N TRP A 143 -19.37 -3.12 -2.66
CA TRP A 143 -18.56 -4.17 -3.26
C TRP A 143 -19.44 -5.33 -3.74
N ILE A 144 -19.17 -5.85 -4.92
CA ILE A 144 -19.84 -7.06 -5.45
C ILE A 144 -18.98 -8.29 -5.17
N ASN A 145 -19.60 -9.45 -4.95
CA ASN A 145 -18.89 -10.70 -4.72
C ASN A 145 -18.10 -11.15 -5.97
N GLU A 146 -16.80 -10.85 -6.00
CA GLU A 146 -15.90 -11.09 -7.12
C GLU A 146 -15.70 -12.59 -7.41
N GLU A 147 -15.65 -13.44 -6.38
CA GLU A 147 -15.52 -14.90 -6.57
C GLU A 147 -16.76 -15.47 -7.28
N MET A 148 -17.96 -15.04 -6.88
CA MET A 148 -19.19 -15.40 -7.57
C MET A 148 -19.26 -14.79 -8.98
N LEU A 149 -18.84 -13.54 -9.13
CA LEU A 149 -18.77 -12.87 -10.43
C LEU A 149 -17.95 -13.68 -11.44
N ASN A 150 -16.74 -14.06 -11.05
CA ASN A 150 -15.78 -14.76 -11.90
C ASN A 150 -16.21 -16.21 -12.18
N SER A 151 -16.78 -16.90 -11.20
CA SER A 151 -17.22 -18.30 -11.37
C SER A 151 -18.50 -18.45 -12.20
N LEU A 152 -19.42 -17.47 -12.15
CA LEU A 152 -20.68 -17.52 -12.88
C LEU A 152 -20.57 -16.94 -14.30
N GLY A 153 -19.69 -15.97 -14.51
CA GLY A 153 -19.41 -15.36 -15.81
C GLY A 153 -20.62 -14.71 -16.49
N ASP A 154 -21.61 -14.27 -15.71
CA ASP A 154 -22.80 -13.56 -16.20
C ASP A 154 -23.42 -12.72 -15.07
N ILE A 155 -23.44 -11.40 -15.25
CA ILE A 155 -23.95 -10.47 -14.25
C ILE A 155 -25.46 -10.62 -13.99
N TYR A 156 -26.22 -11.12 -14.98
CA TYR A 156 -27.68 -11.33 -14.86
C TYR A 156 -28.04 -12.56 -14.02
N ASN A 157 -27.05 -13.29 -13.50
CA ASN A 157 -27.32 -14.36 -12.55
C ASN A 157 -28.16 -13.82 -11.37
N LYS A 158 -29.33 -14.43 -11.15
CA LYS A 158 -30.31 -13.96 -10.16
C LYS A 158 -29.74 -13.90 -8.75
N SER A 159 -28.88 -14.84 -8.36
CA SER A 159 -28.30 -14.87 -7.02
C SER A 159 -27.29 -13.75 -6.83
N LEU A 160 -26.39 -13.56 -7.80
CA LEU A 160 -25.37 -12.51 -7.75
C LEU A 160 -26.00 -11.10 -7.77
N THR A 161 -26.92 -10.86 -8.73
CA THR A 161 -27.64 -9.58 -8.81
C THR A 161 -28.41 -9.30 -7.52
N LYS A 162 -29.09 -10.32 -6.97
CA LYS A 162 -29.84 -10.17 -5.72
C LYS A 162 -28.93 -9.87 -4.53
N GLU A 163 -27.82 -10.59 -4.37
CA GLU A 163 -26.86 -10.34 -3.29
C GLU A 163 -26.32 -8.90 -3.36
N PHE A 164 -25.96 -8.43 -4.55
CA PHE A 164 -25.49 -7.07 -4.74
C PHE A 164 -26.58 -6.02 -4.42
N GLN A 165 -27.82 -6.22 -4.88
CA GLN A 165 -28.93 -5.33 -4.53
C GLN A 165 -29.24 -5.31 -3.03
N ASP A 166 -29.21 -6.47 -2.38
CA ASP A 166 -29.44 -6.58 -0.94
C ASP A 166 -28.34 -5.83 -0.15
N GLU A 167 -27.07 -5.95 -0.56
CA GLU A 167 -25.93 -5.21 0.03
C GLU A 167 -26.09 -3.69 -0.16
N ILE A 168 -26.55 -3.25 -1.33
CA ILE A 168 -26.86 -1.83 -1.59
C ILE A 168 -27.96 -1.33 -0.64
N TYR A 169 -29.07 -2.06 -0.52
CA TYR A 169 -30.19 -1.65 0.34
C TYR A 169 -29.78 -1.62 1.82
N GLN A 170 -28.97 -2.58 2.27
CA GLN A 170 -28.38 -2.57 3.59
C GLN A 170 -27.50 -1.34 3.79
N THR A 171 -26.65 -1.01 2.82
CA THR A 171 -25.79 0.17 2.87
C THR A 171 -26.60 1.47 2.96
N VAL A 172 -27.68 1.60 2.20
CA VAL A 172 -28.62 2.73 2.30
C VAL A 172 -29.21 2.79 3.72
N ASP A 173 -29.70 1.68 4.27
CA ASP A 173 -30.26 1.65 5.63
C ASP A 173 -29.21 2.02 6.71
N ILE A 174 -27.95 1.63 6.50
CA ILE A 174 -26.83 1.91 7.41
C ILE A 174 -26.57 3.42 7.50
N ILE A 175 -26.46 4.11 6.37
CA ILE A 175 -26.14 5.55 6.39
C ILE A 175 -27.27 6.38 7.01
N HIS A 176 -28.50 5.88 7.01
CA HIS A 176 -29.66 6.49 7.68
C HIS A 176 -29.78 6.09 9.16
N GLY A 177 -28.90 5.24 9.67
CA GLY A 177 -28.89 4.77 11.06
C GLY A 177 -30.08 3.85 11.38
N LYS A 178 -30.53 3.05 10.40
CA LYS A 178 -31.72 2.19 10.48
C LYS A 178 -31.44 0.71 10.16
N ALA A 179 -30.18 0.28 10.23
CA ALA A 179 -29.81 -1.10 9.92
C ALA A 179 -29.36 -1.91 11.15
N ASN A 180 -29.63 -3.22 11.09
CA ASN A 180 -29.08 -4.22 12.00
C ASN A 180 -28.64 -5.42 11.17
N ILE A 181 -27.34 -5.55 10.96
CA ILE A 181 -26.74 -6.57 10.09
C ILE A 181 -26.30 -7.75 10.93
N LEU A 182 -26.76 -8.95 10.55
CA LEU A 182 -26.38 -10.19 11.20
C LEU A 182 -24.92 -10.54 10.89
N GLN A 183 -24.27 -11.28 11.79
CA GLN A 183 -22.89 -11.68 11.61
C GLN A 183 -22.77 -12.71 10.48
N LYS A 184 -21.90 -12.42 9.50
CA LYS A 184 -21.50 -13.32 8.40
C LYS A 184 -19.96 -13.28 8.30
N PRO A 185 -19.28 -14.44 8.13
CA PRO A 185 -17.84 -14.46 7.92
C PRO A 185 -17.41 -13.56 6.77
N GLY A 186 -16.38 -12.75 6.96
CA GLY A 186 -15.87 -11.83 5.95
C GLY A 186 -16.63 -10.51 5.81
N HIS A 187 -17.70 -10.28 6.58
CA HIS A 187 -18.54 -9.07 6.49
C HIS A 187 -18.64 -8.34 7.83
N ALA A 188 -18.70 -7.00 7.75
CA ALA A 188 -19.05 -6.16 8.88
C ALA A 188 -20.48 -6.47 9.38
N SER A 189 -20.69 -6.41 10.69
CA SER A 189 -21.99 -6.69 11.30
C SER A 189 -22.27 -5.82 12.52
N GLY A 190 -23.52 -5.83 12.99
CA GLY A 190 -23.96 -5.10 14.18
C GLY A 190 -25.07 -4.09 13.91
N LYS A 191 -25.35 -3.27 14.92
CA LYS A 191 -26.40 -2.24 14.90
C LYS A 191 -25.83 -0.91 14.43
N TYR A 192 -26.40 -0.34 13.38
CA TYR A 192 -26.03 0.95 12.83
C TYR A 192 -27.09 1.97 13.18
N HIS A 193 -26.81 2.82 14.18
CA HIS A 193 -27.76 3.81 14.70
C HIS A 193 -27.38 5.26 14.34
N SER A 194 -26.16 5.48 13.86
CA SER A 194 -25.67 6.81 13.50
C SER A 194 -26.18 7.21 12.12
N ASN A 195 -27.16 8.13 12.09
CA ASN A 195 -27.57 8.76 10.84
C ASN A 195 -26.49 9.74 10.36
N ILE A 196 -25.81 9.37 9.28
CA ILE A 196 -24.78 10.16 8.62
C ILE A 196 -25.22 10.62 7.22
N SER A 197 -26.48 10.45 6.83
CA SER A 197 -26.97 10.63 5.45
C SER A 197 -26.65 12.01 4.86
N LYS A 198 -26.65 13.06 5.68
CA LYS A 198 -26.27 14.43 5.28
C LYS A 198 -24.79 14.60 4.93
N TYR A 199 -23.92 13.69 5.36
CA TYR A 199 -22.49 13.68 5.03
C TYR A 199 -22.17 12.76 3.85
N VAL A 200 -23.11 11.92 3.41
CA VAL A 200 -22.92 11.02 2.27
C VAL A 200 -23.30 11.75 0.99
N ILE A 201 -22.30 12.22 0.24
CA ILE A 201 -22.48 13.07 -0.95
C ILE A 201 -22.48 12.29 -2.27
N GLY A 202 -22.29 10.97 -2.22
CA GLY A 202 -22.53 10.16 -3.39
C GLY A 202 -22.30 8.67 -3.20
N TRP A 203 -22.70 7.92 -4.23
CA TRP A 203 -22.50 6.49 -4.39
C TRP A 203 -21.53 6.21 -5.54
N ILE A 204 -20.63 5.24 -5.37
CA ILE A 204 -19.87 4.61 -6.47
C ILE A 204 -20.09 3.10 -6.34
N LEU A 205 -20.99 2.54 -7.15
CA LEU A 205 -21.38 1.14 -7.05
C LEU A 205 -20.44 0.23 -7.86
N GLY A 206 -20.13 -0.96 -7.33
CA GLY A 206 -19.35 -1.97 -8.04
C GLY A 206 -17.84 -1.87 -7.79
N ILE A 207 -17.09 -2.55 -8.65
CA ILE A 207 -15.64 -2.75 -8.55
C ILE A 207 -14.98 -2.43 -9.91
N GLU A 208 -13.67 -2.60 -10.00
CA GLU A 208 -12.97 -2.71 -11.29
C GLU A 208 -13.47 -3.97 -12.01
N TRP A 209 -14.30 -3.79 -13.03
CA TRP A 209 -15.01 -4.90 -13.67
C TRP A 209 -14.08 -5.76 -14.51
N ASP A 210 -14.17 -7.10 -14.37
CA ASP A 210 -13.44 -8.05 -15.22
C ASP A 210 -13.94 -7.95 -16.68
N PRO A 211 -13.07 -7.61 -17.64
CA PRO A 211 -13.41 -7.49 -19.07
C PRO A 211 -14.01 -8.76 -19.67
N ASN A 212 -13.53 -9.95 -19.27
CA ASN A 212 -14.05 -11.22 -19.77
C ASN A 212 -15.47 -11.47 -19.28
N MET A 213 -15.76 -11.14 -18.02
CA MET A 213 -17.11 -11.24 -17.47
C MET A 213 -18.08 -10.30 -18.20
N MET A 214 -17.66 -9.05 -18.42
CA MET A 214 -18.47 -8.08 -19.16
C MET A 214 -18.75 -8.54 -20.59
N LYS A 215 -17.70 -8.99 -21.30
CA LYS A 215 -17.84 -9.54 -22.65
C LYS A 215 -18.77 -10.76 -22.67
N SER A 216 -18.61 -11.70 -21.73
CA SER A 216 -19.45 -12.89 -21.63
C SER A 216 -20.93 -12.52 -21.39
N THR A 217 -21.18 -11.56 -20.51
CA THR A 217 -22.52 -11.01 -20.26
C THR A 217 -23.11 -10.42 -21.54
N ASN A 218 -22.37 -9.53 -22.21
CA ASN A 218 -22.81 -8.89 -23.43
C ASN A 218 -23.10 -9.91 -24.55
N ASP A 219 -22.30 -10.96 -24.64
CA ASP A 219 -22.47 -12.02 -25.64
C ASP A 219 -23.68 -12.92 -25.36
N LYS A 220 -23.99 -13.22 -24.09
CA LYS A 220 -25.12 -14.07 -23.69
C LYS A 220 -26.47 -13.37 -23.84
N HIS A 221 -26.51 -12.06 -23.61
CA HIS A 221 -27.74 -11.26 -23.59
C HIS A 221 -27.87 -10.36 -24.82
N LYS A 222 -27.34 -10.80 -25.97
CA LYS A 222 -27.39 -10.04 -27.24
C LYS A 222 -28.80 -9.60 -27.58
N GLY A 223 -28.97 -8.28 -27.72
CA GLY A 223 -30.20 -7.64 -28.12
C GLY A 223 -30.22 -6.18 -27.71
N ASN A 224 -30.94 -5.34 -28.46
CA ASN A 224 -31.12 -3.92 -28.13
C ASN A 224 -32.29 -3.77 -27.16
N VAL A 225 -32.10 -4.18 -25.90
CA VAL A 225 -33.09 -3.89 -24.85
C VAL A 225 -32.71 -2.57 -24.22
N VAL A 226 -33.43 -1.50 -24.57
CA VAL A 226 -33.30 -0.23 -23.88
C VAL A 226 -33.85 -0.37 -22.47
N PHE A 227 -33.04 -0.05 -21.46
CA PHE A 227 -33.51 0.10 -20.09
C PHE A 227 -34.21 1.47 -19.94
N ASN A 228 -35.40 1.46 -19.34
CA ASN A 228 -36.22 2.66 -19.19
C ASN A 228 -36.87 2.66 -17.79
N GLY A 229 -36.09 3.00 -16.76
CA GLY A 229 -36.50 3.04 -15.36
C GLY A 229 -37.15 4.36 -14.95
N GLN A 230 -37.33 4.57 -13.65
CA GLN A 230 -37.93 5.79 -13.11
C GLN A 230 -36.95 6.98 -13.15
N TYR A 231 -35.67 6.75 -12.89
CA TYR A 231 -34.59 7.73 -12.71
C TYR A 231 -33.54 7.65 -13.82
N PHE A 232 -33.36 6.47 -14.43
CA PHE A 232 -32.39 6.26 -15.49
C PHE A 232 -33.03 5.66 -16.74
N GLN A 233 -32.41 5.94 -17.87
CA GLN A 233 -32.64 5.23 -19.12
C GLN A 233 -31.31 5.00 -19.82
N THR A 234 -31.28 4.08 -20.77
CA THR A 234 -30.09 3.83 -21.59
C THR A 234 -30.32 4.15 -23.06
N ASN A 235 -29.24 4.50 -23.76
CA ASN A 235 -29.22 4.71 -25.20
C ASN A 235 -27.99 4.00 -25.77
N ASN A 236 -28.18 3.14 -26.78
CA ASN A 236 -27.10 2.36 -27.40
C ASN A 236 -26.24 1.56 -26.40
N ALA A 237 -26.82 1.20 -25.25
CA ALA A 237 -26.13 0.49 -24.19
C ALA A 237 -26.01 -1.01 -24.49
N THR A 238 -24.88 -1.56 -24.08
CA THR A 238 -24.64 -3.00 -23.96
C THR A 238 -25.55 -3.63 -22.89
N PRO A 239 -25.79 -4.95 -22.95
CA PRO A 239 -26.54 -5.64 -21.89
C PRO A 239 -25.98 -5.39 -20.48
N PHE A 240 -24.65 -5.37 -20.32
CA PHE A 240 -24.02 -5.06 -19.05
C PHE A 240 -24.36 -3.64 -18.55
N GLU A 241 -24.32 -2.63 -19.42
CA GLU A 241 -24.71 -1.26 -19.09
C GLU A 241 -26.21 -1.13 -18.78
N ASN A 242 -27.07 -1.88 -19.46
CA ASN A 242 -28.51 -1.95 -19.14
C ASN A 242 -28.74 -2.52 -17.74
N TRP A 243 -28.00 -3.57 -17.37
CA TRP A 243 -28.03 -4.12 -16.02
C TRP A 243 -27.57 -3.07 -15.00
N LEU A 244 -26.44 -2.39 -15.24
CA LEU A 244 -25.93 -1.34 -14.35
C LEU A 244 -26.95 -0.21 -14.17
N ALA A 245 -27.55 0.29 -15.26
CA ALA A 245 -28.58 1.31 -15.20
C ALA A 245 -29.77 0.89 -14.32
N SER A 246 -30.15 -0.40 -14.38
CA SER A 246 -31.19 -0.95 -13.50
C SER A 246 -30.78 -0.98 -12.03
N ILE A 247 -29.51 -1.24 -11.72
CA ILE A 247 -28.98 -1.17 -10.34
C ILE A 247 -29.00 0.28 -9.84
N LEU A 248 -28.58 1.25 -10.65
CA LEU A 248 -28.62 2.66 -10.28
C LEU A 248 -30.07 3.09 -9.99
N ASP A 249 -31.01 2.75 -10.88
CA ASP A 249 -32.43 3.08 -10.75
C ASP A 249 -33.03 2.53 -9.46
N ASN A 250 -32.79 1.24 -9.19
CA ASN A 250 -33.28 0.57 -7.98
C ASN A 250 -32.68 1.16 -6.69
N THR A 251 -31.41 1.58 -6.72
CA THR A 251 -30.75 2.23 -5.59
C THR A 251 -31.44 3.55 -5.24
N VAL A 252 -31.64 4.41 -6.24
CA VAL A 252 -32.29 5.71 -6.07
C VAL A 252 -33.75 5.54 -5.67
N LYS A 253 -34.45 4.56 -6.26
CA LYS A 253 -35.83 4.22 -5.93
C LYS A 253 -35.98 3.82 -4.47
N TYR A 254 -35.18 2.86 -4.01
CA TYR A 254 -35.24 2.35 -2.64
C TYR A 254 -35.04 3.47 -1.63
N GLU A 255 -34.04 4.32 -1.85
CA GLU A 255 -33.78 5.44 -0.95
C GLU A 255 -34.89 6.50 -1.00
N SER A 256 -35.37 6.85 -2.19
CA SER A 256 -36.42 7.85 -2.37
C SER A 256 -37.72 7.42 -1.68
N GLU A 257 -38.14 6.17 -1.88
CA GLU A 257 -39.39 5.64 -1.32
C GLU A 257 -39.31 5.44 0.19
N LYS A 258 -38.19 4.90 0.70
CA LYS A 258 -38.06 4.56 2.12
C LYS A 258 -37.67 5.74 3.00
N TYR A 259 -36.86 6.66 2.48
CA TYR A 259 -36.28 7.74 3.27
C TYR A 259 -36.64 9.14 2.77
N SER A 260 -37.14 9.29 1.52
CA SER A 260 -37.29 10.60 0.86
C SER A 260 -35.95 11.31 0.68
N TRP A 261 -34.91 10.55 0.32
CA TRP A 261 -33.57 11.07 0.01
C TRP A 261 -33.12 10.64 -1.38
N GLN A 262 -32.30 11.48 -1.99
CA GLN A 262 -31.49 11.14 -3.15
C GLN A 262 -30.10 11.75 -2.97
N ARG A 263 -29.10 11.19 -3.65
CA ARG A 263 -27.75 11.79 -3.73
C ARG A 263 -27.10 11.50 -5.08
N PRO A 264 -26.03 12.22 -5.45
CA PRO A 264 -25.25 11.90 -6.63
C PRO A 264 -24.86 10.42 -6.66
N ILE A 265 -24.85 9.82 -7.83
CA ILE A 265 -24.58 8.38 -7.97
C ILE A 265 -23.76 8.12 -9.22
N SER A 266 -22.93 7.08 -9.16
CA SER A 266 -22.09 6.56 -10.23
C SER A 266 -21.82 5.07 -10.00
N PHE A 267 -21.07 4.46 -10.90
CA PHE A 267 -20.48 3.14 -10.76
C PHE A 267 -18.96 3.22 -10.96
N ALA A 268 -18.23 2.26 -10.42
CA ALA A 268 -16.79 2.17 -10.62
C ALA A 268 -16.48 1.81 -12.09
N ASN A 269 -15.50 2.51 -12.65
CA ASN A 269 -14.84 2.17 -13.91
C ASN A 269 -13.32 2.37 -13.73
N TRP A 270 -12.55 1.89 -14.69
CA TRP A 270 -11.10 1.94 -14.70
C TRP A 270 -10.59 1.91 -16.14
N VAL A 271 -9.33 2.29 -16.28
CA VAL A 271 -8.55 2.36 -17.52
C VAL A 271 -8.75 1.16 -18.46
N THR A 272 -8.85 -0.07 -17.94
CA THR A 272 -9.01 -1.32 -18.72
C THR A 272 -10.36 -1.44 -19.43
N THR A 273 -11.42 -0.83 -18.89
CA THR A 273 -12.78 -0.89 -19.47
C THR A 273 -13.30 0.49 -19.83
N ASP A 274 -12.41 1.45 -20.06
CA ASP A 274 -12.80 2.79 -20.47
C ASP A 274 -13.41 2.80 -21.90
N PRO A 275 -14.10 3.88 -22.31
CA PRO A 275 -14.74 3.93 -23.63
C PRO A 275 -13.81 4.35 -24.77
N ILE A 276 -12.50 4.42 -24.53
CA ILE A 276 -11.50 4.83 -25.51
C ILE A 276 -10.81 3.56 -26.05
N HIS A 277 -10.66 3.48 -27.37
CA HIS A 277 -9.87 2.41 -27.98
C HIS A 277 -8.38 2.76 -27.95
N HIS A 278 -7.54 1.82 -27.49
CA HIS A 278 -6.10 2.02 -27.29
C HIS A 278 -5.27 1.12 -28.21
N PRO A 279 -4.96 1.55 -29.45
CA PRO A 279 -4.29 0.72 -30.45
C PRO A 279 -2.85 0.31 -30.07
N ASN A 280 -2.25 0.92 -29.05
CA ASN A 280 -0.94 0.53 -28.51
C ASN A 280 -1.01 -0.44 -27.32
N GLU A 281 -2.18 -0.89 -26.88
CA GLU A 281 -2.31 -1.85 -25.78
C GLU A 281 -1.95 -3.29 -26.24
N PRO A 282 -0.88 -3.92 -25.70
CA PRO A 282 -0.49 -5.28 -26.04
C PRO A 282 -1.38 -6.37 -25.41
N MET A 283 -2.03 -6.11 -24.28
CA MET A 283 -2.83 -7.10 -23.59
C MET A 283 -4.28 -6.98 -24.04
N GLU A 284 -4.76 -7.95 -24.82
CA GLU A 284 -6.13 -7.96 -25.36
C GLU A 284 -7.19 -7.68 -24.28
N ASN A 285 -6.99 -8.25 -23.08
CA ASN A 285 -7.90 -8.05 -21.95
C ASN A 285 -8.03 -6.58 -21.50
N GLU A 286 -6.98 -5.77 -21.66
CA GLU A 286 -6.90 -4.38 -21.19
C GLU A 286 -7.57 -3.38 -22.14
N ASP A 287 -8.03 -3.82 -23.31
CA ASP A 287 -8.84 -3.05 -24.28
C ASP A 287 -9.91 -3.95 -24.95
N LEU A 288 -10.43 -4.93 -24.20
CA LEU A 288 -11.32 -5.98 -24.73
C LEU A 288 -12.77 -5.51 -24.93
N VAL A 289 -13.26 -4.71 -23.97
CA VAL A 289 -14.66 -4.29 -23.89
C VAL A 289 -14.74 -2.96 -23.15
N SER A 290 -15.60 -2.08 -23.64
CA SER A 290 -15.83 -0.77 -23.04
C SER A 290 -17.05 -0.75 -22.12
N LEU A 291 -16.93 0.02 -21.05
CA LEU A 291 -18.02 0.52 -20.22
C LEU A 291 -18.10 2.03 -20.40
N ASP A 292 -19.14 2.53 -21.05
CA ASP A 292 -19.35 3.96 -21.29
C ASP A 292 -20.45 4.54 -20.38
N PRO A 293 -20.08 5.30 -19.33
CA PRO A 293 -21.00 6.10 -18.54
C PRO A 293 -21.99 6.95 -19.34
N ASN A 294 -21.64 7.40 -20.56
CA ASN A 294 -22.51 8.22 -21.39
C ASN A 294 -23.72 7.44 -21.97
N HIS A 295 -23.66 6.11 -22.04
CA HIS A 295 -24.79 5.28 -22.47
C HIS A 295 -25.94 5.29 -21.46
N VAL A 296 -25.69 5.72 -20.21
CA VAL A 296 -26.70 5.88 -19.16
C VAL A 296 -27.07 7.36 -19.03
N SER A 297 -28.36 7.65 -19.13
CA SER A 297 -28.90 9.01 -19.01
C SER A 297 -29.80 9.15 -17.79
N ALA A 298 -29.55 10.16 -16.97
CA ALA A 298 -30.42 10.53 -15.86
C ALA A 298 -31.69 11.24 -16.35
N LYS A 299 -32.83 10.91 -15.76
CA LYS A 299 -34.12 11.59 -15.97
C LYS A 299 -34.30 12.72 -14.97
N SER A 300 -35.26 13.61 -15.25
CA SER A 300 -35.60 14.76 -14.39
C SER A 300 -36.07 14.39 -12.97
N SER A 301 -36.44 13.13 -12.74
CA SER A 301 -36.78 12.55 -11.44
C SER A 301 -35.57 12.30 -10.55
N LEU A 302 -34.34 12.28 -11.11
CA LEU A 302 -33.10 12.27 -10.35
C LEU A 302 -32.62 13.71 -10.14
N TYR A 303 -32.92 14.27 -8.98
CA TYR A 303 -32.56 15.66 -8.66
C TYR A 303 -31.06 15.94 -8.48
N PRO A 304 -30.27 15.06 -7.82
CA PRO A 304 -28.88 15.37 -7.52
C PRO A 304 -27.90 15.08 -8.67
N GLY A 305 -28.32 14.41 -9.75
CA GLY A 305 -27.48 14.15 -10.92
C GLY A 305 -26.59 12.90 -10.84
N TYR A 306 -25.87 12.67 -11.94
CA TYR A 306 -25.08 11.48 -12.26
C TYR A 306 -23.70 11.90 -12.77
N PHE A 307 -22.64 11.15 -12.43
CA PHE A 307 -21.25 11.47 -12.76
C PHE A 307 -20.49 10.22 -13.19
N ALA A 308 -19.33 10.39 -13.85
CA ALA A 308 -18.45 9.29 -14.22
C ALA A 308 -17.29 9.14 -13.20
N SER A 309 -16.89 7.92 -12.90
CA SER A 309 -15.89 7.61 -11.87
C SER A 309 -14.83 6.65 -12.39
N TYR A 310 -13.56 7.04 -12.29
CA TYR A 310 -12.44 6.25 -12.81
C TYR A 310 -11.33 6.03 -11.77
N HIS A 311 -10.80 4.81 -11.74
CA HIS A 311 -9.50 4.50 -11.14
C HIS A 311 -8.42 4.69 -12.21
N VAL A 312 -7.47 5.59 -11.97
CA VAL A 312 -6.43 5.93 -12.95
C VAL A 312 -5.07 6.03 -12.26
N TYR A 313 -4.25 5.01 -12.48
CA TYR A 313 -2.87 4.96 -12.02
C TYR A 313 -1.91 5.30 -13.16
N PRO A 314 -0.77 5.96 -12.92
CA PRO A 314 0.06 6.49 -14.01
C PRO A 314 0.90 5.45 -14.76
N TYR A 315 0.97 4.20 -14.27
CA TYR A 315 1.96 3.21 -14.70
C TYR A 315 1.41 2.03 -15.50
N TYR A 316 0.10 1.78 -15.46
CA TYR A 316 -0.57 0.62 -16.05
C TYR A 316 -2.02 0.99 -16.45
N PRO A 317 -2.57 0.49 -17.57
CA PRO A 317 -2.01 -0.44 -18.55
C PRO A 317 -0.92 0.15 -19.43
N GLU A 318 -0.42 -0.64 -20.40
CA GLU A 318 0.74 -0.28 -21.20
C GLU A 318 0.45 0.82 -22.22
N PHE A 319 -0.81 1.03 -22.61
CA PHE A 319 -1.18 2.20 -23.41
C PHE A 319 -0.76 3.52 -22.73
N LEU A 320 -0.71 3.61 -21.40
CA LEU A 320 -0.22 4.82 -20.69
C LEU A 320 1.29 5.07 -20.91
N ASN A 321 2.04 4.04 -21.27
CA ASN A 321 3.48 4.11 -21.55
C ASN A 321 3.81 4.19 -23.05
N TYR A 322 2.93 3.69 -23.92
CA TYR A 322 3.22 3.47 -25.34
C TYR A 322 2.28 4.20 -26.32
N GLU A 323 1.06 4.58 -25.93
CA GLU A 323 0.14 5.31 -26.81
C GLU A 323 0.75 6.67 -27.18
N LEU A 324 0.92 6.91 -28.48
CA LEU A 324 1.65 8.10 -28.94
C LEU A 324 0.90 9.40 -28.65
N ALA A 325 -0.44 9.36 -28.62
CA ALA A 325 -1.27 10.49 -28.24
C ALA A 325 -0.97 10.94 -26.81
N TYR A 326 -0.84 10.01 -25.86
CA TYR A 326 -0.56 10.32 -24.46
C TYR A 326 0.90 10.65 -24.27
N THR A 327 1.81 9.86 -24.82
CA THR A 327 3.24 10.00 -24.57
C THR A 327 3.87 11.23 -25.23
N ASN A 328 3.21 11.83 -26.21
CA ASN A 328 3.61 13.11 -26.81
C ASN A 328 2.77 14.30 -26.32
N TYR A 329 1.75 14.08 -25.49
CA TYR A 329 0.97 15.15 -24.91
C TYR A 329 1.85 16.06 -24.06
N ILE A 330 1.74 17.37 -24.28
CA ILE A 330 2.45 18.40 -23.54
C ILE A 330 1.47 19.03 -22.55
N ASP A 331 1.77 18.88 -21.27
CA ASP A 331 0.93 19.43 -20.20
C ASP A 331 1.04 20.96 -20.09
N SER A 332 0.24 21.54 -19.19
CA SER A 332 0.25 22.97 -18.87
C SER A 332 1.61 23.51 -18.37
N ARG A 333 2.54 22.62 -17.99
CA ARG A 333 3.90 22.93 -17.55
C ARG A 333 4.92 22.82 -18.69
N GLY A 334 4.49 22.56 -19.92
CA GLY A 334 5.35 22.44 -21.10
C GLY A 334 6.15 21.13 -21.15
N LYS A 335 5.75 20.10 -20.40
CA LYS A 335 6.46 18.81 -20.33
C LYS A 335 5.61 17.68 -20.90
N LYS A 336 6.30 16.67 -21.45
CA LYS A 336 5.64 15.43 -21.87
C LYS A 336 5.03 14.73 -20.66
N ASN A 337 3.75 14.40 -20.73
CA ASN A 337 3.00 13.84 -19.62
C ASN A 337 1.89 12.92 -20.14
N SER A 338 2.10 11.60 -20.04
CA SER A 338 1.11 10.63 -20.53
C SER A 338 -0.11 10.53 -19.62
N TYR A 339 0.03 10.79 -18.32
CA TYR A 339 -1.10 10.81 -17.41
C TYR A 339 -2.06 11.95 -17.76
N ALA A 340 -1.54 13.17 -17.92
CA ALA A 340 -2.34 14.31 -18.37
C ALA A 340 -2.94 14.07 -19.76
N GLY A 341 -2.19 13.49 -20.70
CA GLY A 341 -2.70 13.18 -22.04
C GLY A 341 -3.85 12.17 -22.03
N TYR A 342 -3.79 11.16 -21.16
CA TYR A 342 -4.90 10.24 -20.95
C TYR A 342 -6.13 10.94 -20.34
N LEU A 343 -5.91 11.71 -19.27
CA LEU A 343 -6.99 12.46 -18.62
C LEU A 343 -7.67 13.44 -19.59
N HIS A 344 -6.90 14.10 -20.45
CA HIS A 344 -7.42 14.97 -21.50
C HIS A 344 -8.41 14.23 -22.42
N ASN A 345 -8.01 13.05 -22.90
CA ASN A 345 -8.87 12.23 -23.76
C ASN A 345 -10.12 11.74 -23.01
N LEU A 346 -9.92 11.25 -21.78
CA LEU A 346 -11.01 10.81 -20.90
C LEU A 346 -12.03 11.93 -20.63
N ARG A 347 -11.57 13.16 -20.39
CA ARG A 347 -12.48 14.30 -20.20
C ARG A 347 -13.29 14.59 -21.47
N ASN A 348 -12.65 14.53 -22.64
CA ASN A 348 -13.28 14.86 -23.93
C ASN A 348 -14.38 13.87 -24.34
N VAL A 349 -14.31 12.60 -23.92
CA VAL A 349 -15.34 11.60 -24.23
C VAL A 349 -16.56 11.66 -23.30
N HIS A 350 -16.53 12.46 -22.23
CA HIS A 350 -17.61 12.50 -21.24
C HIS A 350 -18.43 13.80 -21.24
N ASN A 351 -19.76 13.65 -21.30
CA ASN A 351 -20.71 14.77 -21.20
C ASN A 351 -21.09 15.15 -19.75
N MET A 352 -20.66 14.36 -18.76
CA MET A 352 -20.84 14.61 -17.32
C MET A 352 -19.49 14.88 -16.62
N PRO A 353 -19.49 15.42 -15.39
CA PRO A 353 -18.30 15.49 -14.55
C PRO A 353 -17.63 14.13 -14.36
N VAL A 354 -16.30 14.13 -14.41
CA VAL A 354 -15.46 12.94 -14.23
C VAL A 354 -14.70 13.08 -12.92
N LEU A 355 -14.89 12.12 -12.02
CA LEU A 355 -14.15 11.99 -10.77
C LEU A 355 -13.06 10.95 -10.94
N ILE A 356 -11.82 11.32 -10.65
CA ILE A 356 -10.74 10.32 -10.48
C ILE A 356 -10.84 9.79 -9.06
N SER A 357 -11.62 8.71 -8.89
CA SER A 357 -11.95 8.14 -7.58
C SER A 357 -10.83 7.32 -6.98
N GLU A 358 -9.80 7.01 -7.76
CA GLU A 358 -8.51 6.48 -7.30
C GLU A 358 -7.35 6.95 -8.15
N PHE A 359 -6.29 7.39 -7.50
CA PHE A 359 -4.98 7.61 -8.10
C PHE A 359 -3.90 7.58 -7.02
N GLY A 360 -2.66 7.27 -7.40
CA GLY A 360 -1.53 7.32 -6.48
C GLY A 360 -0.32 6.53 -6.97
N VAL A 361 0.74 6.54 -6.14
CA VAL A 361 1.88 5.63 -6.27
C VAL A 361 2.30 5.17 -4.87
N PRO A 362 2.89 3.98 -4.70
CA PRO A 362 3.31 3.49 -3.38
C PRO A 362 4.72 3.96 -3.01
N SER A 363 4.96 4.15 -1.71
CA SER A 363 6.28 4.45 -1.13
C SER A 363 7.05 3.17 -0.74
N SER A 364 6.93 2.11 -1.54
CA SER A 364 7.51 0.79 -1.26
C SER A 364 8.98 0.70 -1.62
N ARG A 365 9.68 -0.24 -0.95
CA ARG A 365 11.01 -0.66 -1.35
C ARG A 365 10.96 -1.38 -2.70
N GLY A 366 10.07 -2.35 -2.89
CA GLY A 366 9.96 -3.06 -4.16
C GLY A 366 9.21 -2.26 -5.24
N MET A 367 9.35 -2.69 -6.49
CA MET A 367 8.67 -2.17 -7.69
C MET A 367 7.86 -3.30 -8.34
N THR A 368 6.66 -2.99 -8.79
CA THR A 368 5.80 -3.94 -9.53
C THR A 368 5.68 -3.60 -11.01
N HIS A 369 5.66 -2.32 -11.34
CA HIS A 369 5.57 -1.87 -12.74
C HIS A 369 6.37 -0.58 -12.94
N ARG A 370 6.99 -0.42 -14.10
CA ARG A 370 7.69 0.81 -14.49
C ARG A 370 6.73 1.76 -15.20
N ASN A 371 6.92 3.05 -14.98
CA ASN A 371 6.37 4.11 -15.82
C ASN A 371 7.52 4.80 -16.56
N ARG A 372 7.31 5.18 -17.82
CA ARG A 372 8.33 5.83 -18.67
C ARG A 372 8.91 7.14 -18.12
N TYR A 373 8.18 7.86 -17.27
CA TYR A 373 8.60 9.11 -16.63
C TYR A 373 9.05 8.91 -15.17
N GLY A 374 9.09 7.66 -14.70
CA GLY A 374 9.51 7.31 -13.36
C GLY A 374 8.40 7.33 -12.32
N TRP A 375 7.12 7.49 -12.69
CA TRP A 375 5.98 7.36 -11.77
C TRP A 375 5.60 5.89 -11.55
N ASN A 376 6.60 5.08 -11.19
CA ASN A 376 6.49 3.63 -11.10
C ASN A 376 5.50 3.19 -10.01
N GLN A 377 4.99 1.96 -10.12
CA GLN A 377 4.29 1.27 -9.04
C GLN A 377 5.32 0.78 -8.02
N GLY A 378 5.86 1.71 -7.23
CA GLY A 378 6.80 1.45 -6.15
C GLY A 378 8.22 1.94 -6.41
N PHE A 379 9.14 1.56 -5.54
CA PHE A 379 10.53 2.02 -5.51
C PHE A 379 10.69 3.53 -5.28
N HIS A 380 9.71 4.15 -4.60
CA HIS A 380 9.72 5.54 -4.18
C HIS A 380 9.89 5.66 -2.68
N ASN A 381 10.65 6.64 -2.21
CA ASN A 381 10.57 7.03 -0.81
C ASN A 381 9.33 7.88 -0.53
N GLU A 382 9.01 8.13 0.74
CA GLU A 382 7.80 8.88 1.14
C GLU A 382 7.74 10.30 0.55
N THR A 383 8.89 10.96 0.42
CA THR A 383 8.98 12.30 -0.18
C THR A 383 8.70 12.26 -1.68
N GLN A 384 9.24 11.26 -2.38
CA GLN A 384 8.99 11.03 -3.81
C GLN A 384 7.52 10.69 -4.04
N GLN A 385 6.93 9.83 -3.22
CA GLN A 385 5.48 9.56 -3.24
C GLN A 385 4.68 10.86 -3.15
N GLY A 386 4.93 11.70 -2.14
CA GLY A 386 4.19 12.95 -1.97
C GLY A 386 4.30 13.90 -3.16
N LYS A 387 5.49 14.02 -3.75
CA LYS A 387 5.74 14.85 -4.94
C LYS A 387 5.00 14.31 -6.17
N ILE A 388 5.05 13.01 -6.41
CA ILE A 388 4.37 12.38 -7.54
C ILE A 388 2.85 12.51 -7.38
N VAL A 389 2.29 12.17 -6.21
CA VAL A 389 0.84 12.27 -5.99
C VAL A 389 0.37 13.72 -6.08
N THR A 390 1.16 14.70 -5.64
CA THR A 390 0.87 16.13 -5.87
C THR A 390 0.81 16.46 -7.36
N HIS A 391 1.81 16.03 -8.13
CA HIS A 391 1.87 16.24 -9.57
C HIS A 391 0.66 15.64 -10.30
N LEU A 392 0.25 14.42 -9.95
CA LEU A 392 -0.93 13.77 -10.50
C LEU A 392 -2.23 14.50 -10.12
N PHE A 393 -2.35 14.97 -8.88
CA PHE A 393 -3.52 15.75 -8.44
C PHE A 393 -3.63 17.08 -9.20
N GLU A 394 -2.51 17.75 -9.45
CA GLU A 394 -2.47 18.96 -10.28
C GLU A 394 -2.88 18.69 -11.74
N ASP A 395 -2.52 17.54 -12.30
CA ASP A 395 -2.99 17.10 -13.62
C ASP A 395 -4.50 16.89 -13.64
N ILE A 396 -5.03 16.18 -12.65
CA ILE A 396 -6.48 15.95 -12.47
C ILE A 396 -7.23 17.29 -12.46
N GLN A 397 -6.72 18.26 -11.70
CA GLN A 397 -7.32 19.59 -11.62
C GLN A 397 -7.21 20.35 -12.96
N THR A 398 -6.05 20.31 -13.60
CA THR A 398 -5.79 21.08 -14.83
C THR A 398 -6.55 20.55 -16.03
N GLU A 399 -6.72 19.23 -16.13
CA GLU A 399 -7.49 18.55 -17.18
C GLU A 399 -9.01 18.60 -16.92
N GLY A 400 -9.46 19.37 -15.92
CA GLY A 400 -10.88 19.70 -15.73
C GLY A 400 -11.72 18.60 -15.08
N MET A 401 -11.11 17.72 -14.28
CA MET A 401 -11.82 16.69 -13.53
C MET A 401 -12.49 17.27 -12.27
N ALA A 402 -13.55 16.62 -11.78
CA ALA A 402 -14.31 17.03 -10.60
C ALA A 402 -13.51 16.94 -9.29
N GLY A 403 -12.37 16.26 -9.31
CA GLY A 403 -11.44 16.10 -8.20
C GLY A 403 -10.72 14.75 -8.24
N GLY A 404 -9.94 14.52 -7.19
CA GLY A 404 -9.12 13.32 -7.03
C GLY A 404 -9.21 12.75 -5.61
N ILE A 405 -9.32 11.43 -5.50
CA ILE A 405 -9.29 10.71 -4.24
C ILE A 405 -8.05 9.81 -4.20
N VAL A 406 -7.10 10.15 -3.35
CA VAL A 406 -5.80 9.48 -3.24
C VAL A 406 -5.99 8.05 -2.71
N PHE A 407 -5.41 7.07 -3.38
CA PHE A 407 -5.23 5.73 -2.84
C PHE A 407 -3.85 5.66 -2.15
N SER A 408 -3.78 5.59 -0.82
CA SER A 408 -4.88 5.49 0.17
C SER A 408 -4.54 6.22 1.49
N TRP A 409 -5.46 6.22 2.46
CA TRP A 409 -5.20 6.77 3.80
C TRP A 409 -4.12 5.98 4.55
N GLN A 410 -4.23 4.66 4.65
CA GLN A 410 -3.32 3.81 5.43
C GLN A 410 -2.66 2.69 4.61
N ASP A 411 -1.46 2.29 5.03
CA ASP A 411 -0.78 1.09 4.54
C ASP A 411 -1.57 -0.18 4.90
N GLU A 412 -1.59 -1.18 4.02
CA GLU A 412 -2.38 -2.39 4.21
C GLU A 412 -1.52 -3.65 4.01
N TRP A 413 -1.09 -4.28 5.11
CA TRP A 413 -0.11 -5.38 5.07
C TRP A 413 -0.64 -6.67 4.43
N PHE A 414 -1.95 -6.86 4.33
CA PHE A 414 -2.52 -8.06 3.71
C PHE A 414 -2.36 -8.08 2.17
N LYS A 415 -2.10 -6.92 1.55
CA LYS A 415 -2.06 -6.78 0.09
C LYS A 415 -0.87 -7.50 -0.54
N ARG A 416 -1.03 -7.83 -1.82
CA ARG A 416 -0.10 -8.60 -2.65
C ARG A 416 0.06 -8.00 -4.04
N THR A 417 1.17 -8.29 -4.71
CA THR A 417 1.40 -7.99 -6.13
C THR A 417 1.67 -9.28 -6.89
N TRP A 418 1.39 -9.30 -8.19
CA TRP A 418 1.61 -10.49 -9.04
C TRP A 418 3.07 -10.98 -8.99
N ASN A 419 4.04 -10.08 -8.94
CA ASN A 419 5.46 -10.41 -8.93
C ASN A 419 6.01 -10.83 -7.54
N ASN A 420 5.18 -10.81 -6.49
CA ASN A 420 5.55 -11.23 -5.14
C ASN A 420 4.65 -12.32 -4.55
N MET A 421 3.46 -12.58 -5.11
CA MET A 421 2.44 -13.40 -4.44
C MET A 421 2.81 -14.88 -4.26
N GLU A 422 3.75 -15.41 -5.04
CA GLU A 422 4.31 -16.76 -4.85
C GLU A 422 5.48 -16.78 -3.84
N LEU A 423 6.02 -15.60 -3.49
CA LEU A 423 7.18 -15.42 -2.62
C LEU A 423 6.82 -15.26 -1.13
N ASP A 424 5.53 -15.14 -0.80
CA ASP A 424 5.02 -15.08 0.58
C ASP A 424 4.00 -16.20 0.87
N ASP A 425 3.60 -16.33 2.13
CA ASP A 425 2.46 -17.19 2.51
C ASP A 425 1.16 -16.36 2.46
N PRO A 426 0.19 -16.74 1.61
CA PRO A 426 -1.04 -15.98 1.42
C PRO A 426 -1.90 -15.87 2.69
N ASP A 427 -1.84 -16.87 3.58
CA ASP A 427 -2.64 -16.93 4.81
C ASP A 427 -1.98 -16.12 5.94
N ARG A 428 -0.78 -15.59 5.71
CA ARG A 428 0.03 -14.92 6.74
C ARG A 428 0.38 -13.46 6.43
N ARG A 429 -0.02 -12.92 5.27
CA ARG A 429 0.31 -11.55 4.83
C ARG A 429 0.02 -10.45 5.86
N PRO A 430 -1.13 -10.43 6.58
CA PRO A 430 -1.41 -9.33 7.51
C PRO A 430 -0.45 -9.27 8.71
N PHE A 431 0.25 -10.36 9.04
CA PHE A 431 1.01 -10.46 10.28
C PHE A 431 2.42 -9.90 10.18
N TRP A 432 2.86 -9.45 9.01
CA TRP A 432 4.19 -8.88 8.80
C TRP A 432 4.17 -7.88 7.64
N SER A 433 5.15 -6.96 7.61
CA SER A 433 5.23 -5.91 6.60
C SER A 433 6.22 -6.33 5.51
N ASN A 434 5.70 -6.69 4.34
CA ASN A 434 6.52 -7.00 3.17
C ASN A 434 6.72 -5.75 2.31
N VAL A 435 7.78 -4.98 2.59
CA VAL A 435 8.07 -3.73 1.86
C VAL A 435 8.53 -3.94 0.40
N GLN A 436 8.75 -5.19 -0.03
CA GLN A 436 8.96 -5.51 -1.44
C GLN A 436 7.67 -5.57 -2.24
N THR A 437 6.52 -5.74 -1.57
CA THR A 437 5.20 -5.67 -2.19
C THR A 437 4.74 -4.22 -2.25
N SER A 438 4.57 -3.68 -3.46
CA SER A 438 4.18 -2.28 -3.67
C SER A 438 2.81 -1.96 -3.08
N GLU A 439 1.85 -2.86 -3.22
CA GLU A 439 0.46 -2.68 -2.77
C GLU A 439 0.32 -2.49 -1.25
N GLN A 440 1.31 -2.89 -0.44
CA GLN A 440 1.24 -2.68 1.01
C GLN A 440 1.55 -1.24 1.44
N GLN A 441 2.10 -0.40 0.56
CA GLN A 441 2.77 0.86 0.93
C GLN A 441 2.16 2.10 0.26
N PHE A 442 0.89 2.07 -0.13
CA PHE A 442 0.17 3.21 -0.71
C PHE A 442 -0.24 4.28 0.31
N GLY A 443 -0.38 3.92 1.58
CA GLY A 443 -0.95 4.80 2.59
C GLY A 443 -0.17 6.07 2.81
N LEU A 444 -0.87 7.15 3.18
CA LEU A 444 -0.27 8.35 3.78
C LEU A 444 0.06 8.17 5.27
N LEU A 445 -0.59 7.19 5.91
CA LEU A 445 -0.34 6.69 7.24
C LEU A 445 0.38 5.33 7.14
N SER A 446 1.56 5.23 7.74
CA SER A 446 2.26 3.97 7.86
C SER A 446 2.00 3.29 9.20
N PHE A 447 2.11 1.97 9.19
CA PHE A 447 2.27 1.16 10.38
C PHE A 447 3.72 0.69 10.45
N ASP A 448 4.50 1.29 11.35
CA ASP A 448 5.90 0.93 11.53
C ASP A 448 6.05 -0.15 12.62
N PRO A 449 6.87 -1.20 12.39
CA PRO A 449 7.04 -2.28 13.35
C PRO A 449 7.56 -1.81 14.70
N ASN A 450 7.25 -2.60 15.73
CA ASN A 450 7.48 -2.32 17.14
C ASN A 450 6.73 -1.08 17.67
N SER A 451 6.74 -0.92 18.99
CA SER A 451 6.32 0.36 19.59
C SER A 451 7.31 1.46 19.19
N SER A 452 6.86 2.70 19.02
CA SER A 452 7.71 3.86 18.70
C SER A 452 8.94 4.02 19.61
N LYS A 453 8.87 3.58 20.87
CA LYS A 453 9.99 3.64 21.83
C LYS A 453 11.10 2.61 21.56
N LYS A 454 10.80 1.55 20.80
CA LYS A 454 11.65 0.39 20.50
C LYS A 454 11.93 0.20 19.01
N ALA A 455 11.47 1.10 18.15
CA ALA A 455 11.84 1.08 16.74
C ALA A 455 13.36 1.19 16.60
N ILE A 456 13.91 0.46 15.62
CA ILE A 456 15.31 0.59 15.21
C ILE A 456 15.34 1.47 13.97
N SER A 457 16.11 2.55 14.01
CA SER A 457 16.37 3.39 12.83
C SER A 457 17.71 2.98 12.23
N VAL A 458 17.84 3.06 10.90
CA VAL A 458 19.13 2.84 10.22
C VAL A 458 19.69 4.22 9.88
N ASP A 459 20.37 4.86 10.82
CA ASP A 459 20.82 6.26 10.74
C ASP A 459 22.30 6.47 11.16
N GLY A 460 23.00 5.38 11.46
CA GLY A 460 24.39 5.40 11.89
C GLY A 460 24.56 5.71 13.37
N ASP A 461 23.48 5.80 14.16
CA ASP A 461 23.51 5.98 15.61
C ASP A 461 23.05 4.73 16.39
N SER A 462 24.01 4.05 16.99
CA SER A 462 23.80 2.89 17.86
C SER A 462 22.98 3.11 19.16
N SER A 463 22.45 4.31 19.41
CA SER A 463 21.80 4.68 20.68
C SER A 463 20.53 3.88 20.96
N ASP A 464 19.72 3.60 19.93
CA ASP A 464 18.50 2.79 20.02
C ASP A 464 18.78 1.31 20.31
N TRP A 465 19.87 0.74 19.79
CA TRP A 465 20.35 -0.62 20.12
C TRP A 465 20.68 -0.74 21.60
N LYS A 466 21.40 0.24 22.16
CA LYS A 466 21.75 0.28 23.59
C LYS A 466 20.50 0.44 24.45
N LYS A 467 19.61 1.36 24.07
CA LYS A 467 18.32 1.60 24.74
C LYS A 467 17.44 0.35 24.76
N ASN A 468 17.41 -0.39 23.66
CA ASN A 468 16.66 -1.64 23.50
C ASN A 468 17.40 -2.85 24.11
N LYS A 469 18.60 -2.66 24.67
CA LYS A 469 19.42 -3.70 25.30
C LYS A 469 19.73 -4.87 24.35
N ILE A 470 19.91 -4.57 23.07
CA ILE A 470 20.30 -5.59 22.09
C ILE A 470 21.73 -6.02 22.39
N LYS A 471 21.92 -7.33 22.55
CA LYS A 471 23.22 -7.90 22.93
C LYS A 471 24.14 -8.02 21.72
N SER A 472 25.41 -7.70 21.93
CA SER A 472 26.45 -8.01 20.95
C SER A 472 26.67 -9.51 20.82
N ALA A 473 27.01 -9.94 19.61
CA ALA A 473 27.45 -11.29 19.34
C ALA A 473 28.79 -11.58 20.04
N ASN A 474 29.03 -12.85 20.36
CA ASN A 474 30.27 -13.28 20.98
C ASN A 474 31.42 -13.27 19.95
N MET A 475 32.46 -12.48 20.22
CA MET A 475 33.61 -12.28 19.33
C MET A 475 34.84 -13.11 19.70
N LYS A 476 34.75 -14.08 20.63
CA LYS A 476 35.90 -14.89 21.10
C LYS A 476 36.64 -15.66 19.99
N ASN A 477 35.94 -15.93 18.89
CA ASN A 477 36.44 -16.72 17.76
C ASN A 477 36.94 -15.82 16.61
N ALA A 478 36.86 -14.50 16.78
CA ALA A 478 37.21 -13.58 15.73
C ALA A 478 38.74 -13.45 15.59
N ILE A 479 39.21 -13.42 14.34
CA ILE A 479 40.64 -13.54 14.01
C ILE A 479 40.94 -12.82 12.70
N PHE A 480 42.17 -12.32 12.56
CA PHE A 480 42.71 -11.97 11.24
C PHE A 480 42.95 -13.25 10.43
N ILE A 481 42.38 -13.33 9.23
CA ILE A 481 42.66 -14.41 8.28
C ILE A 481 44.10 -14.27 7.77
N LYS A 482 44.47 -13.07 7.35
CA LYS A 482 45.83 -12.67 6.97
C LYS A 482 45.98 -11.15 7.14
N PRO A 483 47.12 -10.65 7.63
CA PRO A 483 47.46 -9.24 7.50
C PRO A 483 47.60 -8.88 6.02
N LEU A 484 47.10 -7.71 5.62
CA LEU A 484 47.14 -7.23 4.25
C LEU A 484 47.97 -5.95 4.10
N ASP A 485 47.76 -4.98 4.98
CA ASP A 485 48.38 -3.65 4.90
C ASP A 485 48.13 -2.82 6.18
N GLN A 486 48.58 -1.56 6.17
CA GLN A 486 48.47 -0.65 7.32
C GLN A 486 47.04 -0.35 7.79
N ASN A 487 46.01 -0.69 7.01
CA ASN A 487 44.60 -0.43 7.34
C ASN A 487 43.90 -1.67 7.93
N ASP A 488 44.61 -2.76 8.25
CA ASP A 488 44.01 -3.95 8.87
C ASP A 488 43.26 -3.65 10.18
N THR A 489 43.68 -2.62 10.93
CA THR A 489 42.95 -2.19 12.13
C THR A 489 41.57 -1.63 11.79
N GLU A 490 41.43 -0.87 10.70
CA GLU A 490 40.14 -0.35 10.23
C GLU A 490 39.19 -1.47 9.78
N ARG A 491 39.76 -2.58 9.29
CA ARG A 491 39.00 -3.78 8.88
C ARG A 491 38.58 -4.65 10.05
N LYS A 492 39.02 -4.38 11.27
CA LYS A 492 38.71 -5.20 12.45
C LYS A 492 37.40 -4.73 13.08
N LEU A 493 36.49 -5.67 13.34
CA LEU A 493 35.30 -5.40 14.14
C LEU A 493 35.65 -5.35 15.63
N LYS A 494 35.22 -4.28 16.30
CA LYS A 494 35.21 -4.18 17.76
C LYS A 494 34.10 -5.06 18.35
N ASN A 495 32.90 -4.96 17.80
CA ASN A 495 31.76 -5.82 18.11
C ASN A 495 30.69 -5.67 17.02
N TRP A 496 29.69 -6.55 17.06
CA TRP A 496 28.50 -6.40 16.22
C TRP A 496 27.28 -6.97 16.94
N SER A 497 26.10 -6.58 16.48
CA SER A 497 24.80 -7.01 17.01
C SER A 497 23.83 -7.32 15.86
N MET A 498 22.80 -8.11 16.17
CA MET A 498 21.74 -8.45 15.22
C MET A 498 20.40 -8.51 15.95
N THR A 499 19.34 -8.02 15.30
CA THR A 499 17.95 -8.09 15.78
C THR A 499 17.00 -8.13 14.59
N SER A 500 15.69 -8.24 14.83
CA SER A 500 14.68 -8.22 13.77
C SER A 500 13.34 -7.73 14.31
N ASP A 501 12.45 -7.38 13.39
CA ASP A 501 11.06 -7.03 13.66
C ASP A 501 10.11 -7.66 12.64
N ALA A 502 8.86 -7.19 12.58
CA ALA A 502 7.86 -7.68 11.63
C ALA A 502 8.11 -7.30 10.16
N ARG A 503 9.18 -6.57 9.83
CA ARG A 503 9.51 -6.12 8.46
C ARG A 503 10.89 -6.58 8.02
N SER A 504 11.88 -6.57 8.92
CA SER A 504 13.27 -6.73 8.53
C SER A 504 14.16 -7.37 9.60
N ILE A 505 15.32 -7.84 9.15
CA ILE A 505 16.48 -8.14 9.97
C ILE A 505 17.40 -6.93 9.99
N TYR A 506 18.02 -6.65 11.12
CA TYR A 506 18.96 -5.56 11.32
C TYR A 506 20.32 -6.07 11.78
N PHE A 507 21.39 -5.40 11.33
CA PHE A 507 22.76 -5.60 11.80
C PHE A 507 23.37 -4.26 12.20
N LEU A 508 24.13 -4.27 13.30
CA LEU A 508 24.96 -3.16 13.74
C LEU A 508 26.40 -3.64 13.77
N LEU A 509 27.27 -3.00 12.99
CA LEU A 509 28.69 -3.31 12.92
C LEU A 509 29.49 -2.14 13.49
N ASN A 510 30.23 -2.37 14.57
CA ASN A 510 31.12 -1.37 15.15
C ASN A 510 32.56 -1.81 14.86
N PHE A 511 33.28 -1.03 14.06
CA PHE A 511 34.68 -1.29 13.77
C PHE A 511 35.59 -0.67 14.84
N GLU A 512 36.86 -1.07 14.85
CA GLU A 512 37.87 -0.40 15.65
C GLU A 512 38.07 1.02 15.10
N LYS A 513 37.92 2.00 15.98
CA LYS A 513 38.02 3.42 15.60
C LYS A 513 39.45 3.76 15.25
N THR A 514 39.67 4.33 14.07
CA THR A 514 40.95 4.90 13.67
C THR A 514 40.91 6.43 13.73
N LYS A 515 42.04 7.10 13.46
CA LYS A 515 42.09 8.56 13.36
C LYS A 515 41.42 9.09 12.08
N GLN A 516 41.32 8.26 11.05
CA GLN A 516 40.73 8.61 9.76
C GLN A 516 39.25 8.20 9.74
N PRO A 517 38.39 8.85 8.93
CA PRO A 517 37.04 8.36 8.70
C PRO A 517 37.06 6.97 8.04
N PHE A 518 35.98 6.21 8.22
CA PHE A 518 35.79 4.93 7.53
C PHE A 518 35.82 5.13 6.02
N ASP A 519 36.57 4.28 5.30
CA ASP A 519 36.79 4.40 3.86
C ASP A 519 36.47 3.11 3.11
N TRP A 520 35.40 3.16 2.29
CA TRP A 520 34.97 2.03 1.45
C TRP A 520 36.01 1.61 0.41
N ALA A 521 36.92 2.49 -0.02
CA ALA A 521 37.99 2.10 -0.93
C ALA A 521 39.01 1.18 -0.25
N LYS A 522 39.02 1.17 1.09
CA LYS A 522 39.91 0.33 1.88
C LYS A 522 39.17 -0.87 2.41
N THR A 523 37.96 -0.70 2.94
CA THR A 523 37.28 -1.73 3.73
C THR A 523 35.94 -2.10 3.12
N GLY A 524 35.80 -3.37 2.73
CA GLY A 524 34.51 -3.99 2.39
C GLY A 524 34.09 -5.02 3.43
N VAL A 525 32.81 -5.38 3.44
CA VAL A 525 32.21 -6.32 4.39
C VAL A 525 31.40 -7.38 3.66
N MET A 526 31.52 -8.64 4.06
CA MET A 526 30.59 -9.71 3.68
C MET A 526 29.92 -10.29 4.91
N ILE A 527 28.59 -10.27 4.96
CA ILE A 527 27.79 -11.01 5.94
C ILE A 527 27.28 -12.27 5.26
N LEU A 528 27.79 -13.41 5.70
CA LEU A 528 27.45 -14.73 5.17
C LEU A 528 26.26 -15.30 5.96
N LEU A 529 25.21 -15.74 5.26
CA LEU A 529 23.99 -16.27 5.84
C LEU A 529 23.75 -17.71 5.36
N ASP A 530 23.70 -18.64 6.32
CA ASP A 530 23.16 -20.00 6.15
C ASP A 530 21.75 -20.00 6.75
N THR A 531 20.76 -20.10 5.86
CA THR A 531 19.33 -19.91 6.13
C THR A 531 18.54 -21.21 5.98
N ILE A 532 18.91 -22.08 5.03
CA ILE A 532 18.22 -23.34 4.74
C ILE A 532 19.18 -24.55 4.86
N PRO A 533 18.87 -25.53 5.74
CA PRO A 533 19.73 -26.70 5.90
C PRO A 533 19.80 -27.59 4.65
N GLY A 534 21.02 -28.00 4.29
CA GLY A 534 21.25 -29.04 3.26
C GLY A 534 21.39 -28.53 1.83
N GLN A 535 21.67 -27.23 1.67
CA GLN A 535 22.06 -26.56 0.43
C GLN A 535 22.92 -25.34 0.76
N GLY A 536 23.14 -24.44 -0.21
CA GLY A 536 24.02 -23.29 -0.09
C GLY A 536 25.41 -23.56 -0.66
N GLN A 537 26.17 -22.49 -0.85
CA GLN A 537 27.50 -22.50 -1.46
C GLN A 537 28.60 -22.58 -0.40
N HIS A 538 29.60 -23.44 -0.60
CA HIS A 538 30.78 -23.49 0.27
C HIS A 538 31.90 -22.57 -0.22
N GLN A 539 31.85 -22.13 -1.48
CA GLN A 539 32.75 -21.10 -2.01
C GLN A 539 32.17 -19.71 -1.76
N LEU A 540 33.02 -18.71 -1.52
CA LEU A 540 32.60 -17.32 -1.34
C LEU A 540 32.62 -16.57 -2.68
N PRO A 541 31.76 -15.56 -2.88
CA PRO A 541 31.71 -14.83 -4.15
C PRO A 541 33.01 -14.03 -4.36
N ASN A 542 33.63 -14.22 -5.53
CA ASN A 542 34.89 -13.56 -5.93
C ASN A 542 36.07 -13.76 -4.95
N ASP A 543 36.06 -14.88 -4.20
CA ASP A 543 37.21 -15.34 -3.41
C ASP A 543 37.38 -16.87 -3.53
N ASN A 544 38.61 -17.28 -3.86
CA ASN A 544 38.98 -18.69 -3.98
C ASN A 544 39.86 -19.16 -2.81
N SER A 545 40.23 -18.26 -1.89
CA SER A 545 41.19 -18.52 -0.83
C SER A 545 40.54 -19.10 0.43
N VAL A 546 39.27 -18.78 0.67
CA VAL A 546 38.51 -19.24 1.83
C VAL A 546 37.20 -19.89 1.38
N LYS A 547 36.91 -21.04 2.00
CA LYS A 547 35.66 -21.77 1.89
C LYS A 547 34.93 -21.76 3.22
N SER A 548 33.62 -21.88 3.18
CA SER A 548 32.77 -22.13 4.33
C SER A 548 32.55 -23.64 4.51
N LYS A 549 32.41 -24.11 5.76
CA LYS A 549 31.87 -25.45 6.04
C LYS A 549 30.33 -25.46 6.16
N ASN A 550 29.71 -24.29 6.25
CA ASN A 550 28.27 -24.12 6.07
C ASN A 550 28.00 -23.83 4.59
N GLY A 551 26.90 -24.35 4.06
CA GLY A 551 26.38 -23.85 2.78
C GLY A 551 25.81 -22.47 3.00
N ILE A 552 26.36 -21.48 2.31
CA ILE A 552 25.96 -20.08 2.41
C ILE A 552 24.92 -19.81 1.31
N ASP A 553 23.70 -19.51 1.72
CA ASP A 553 22.58 -19.25 0.82
C ASP A 553 22.54 -17.78 0.38
N PHE A 554 22.97 -16.86 1.26
CA PHE A 554 23.00 -15.43 0.95
C PHE A 554 24.29 -14.78 1.42
N VAL A 555 24.73 -13.77 0.68
CA VAL A 555 25.83 -12.88 1.06
C VAL A 555 25.33 -11.45 0.97
N ILE A 556 25.34 -10.74 2.10
CA ILE A 556 25.20 -9.28 2.10
C ILE A 556 26.60 -8.70 1.91
N ASP A 557 26.86 -8.17 0.73
CA ASP A 557 28.14 -7.63 0.32
C ASP A 557 28.09 -6.10 0.33
N LEU A 558 28.91 -5.48 1.17
CA LEU A 558 29.01 -4.04 1.30
C LEU A 558 30.37 -3.58 0.77
N ASN A 559 30.35 -2.97 -0.41
CA ASN A 559 31.51 -2.35 -1.07
C ASN A 559 31.30 -0.83 -1.28
N GLY A 560 30.42 -0.24 -0.47
CA GLY A 560 30.09 1.18 -0.50
C GLY A 560 28.82 1.54 -1.29
N PRO A 561 28.46 2.84 -1.33
CA PRO A 561 27.14 3.31 -1.76
C PRO A 561 26.70 2.94 -3.18
N ASN A 562 27.66 2.67 -4.07
CA ASN A 562 27.37 2.40 -5.48
C ASN A 562 27.32 0.90 -5.82
N ASP A 563 27.91 0.05 -4.96
CA ASP A 563 28.22 -1.36 -5.23
C ASP A 563 27.98 -2.22 -3.98
N SER A 564 26.79 -2.15 -3.39
CA SER A 564 26.42 -3.01 -2.26
C SER A 564 25.15 -3.79 -2.56
N HIS A 565 25.17 -5.08 -2.27
CA HIS A 565 24.25 -6.05 -2.84
C HIS A 565 23.92 -7.17 -1.85
N VAL A 566 22.69 -7.65 -1.91
CA VAL A 566 22.34 -9.01 -1.45
C VAL A 566 22.52 -9.95 -2.64
N LEU A 567 23.36 -10.95 -2.45
CA LEU A 567 23.57 -12.05 -3.38
C LEU A 567 22.91 -13.31 -2.83
N VAL A 568 22.41 -14.16 -3.73
CA VAL A 568 21.76 -15.44 -3.41
C VAL A 568 22.50 -16.58 -4.10
N ASP A 569 22.58 -17.73 -3.44
CA ASP A 569 22.95 -19.01 -4.07
C ASP A 569 22.12 -19.20 -5.34
N SER A 570 22.78 -19.35 -6.49
CA SER A 570 22.09 -19.56 -7.77
C SER A 570 21.08 -20.72 -7.75
N TYR A 571 21.35 -21.78 -6.97
CA TYR A 571 20.42 -22.91 -6.79
C TYR A 571 19.15 -22.51 -6.01
N TYR A 572 19.21 -21.44 -5.22
CA TYR A 572 18.13 -20.94 -4.37
C TYR A 572 17.54 -19.60 -4.85
N ASP A 573 17.81 -19.21 -6.10
CA ASP A 573 17.29 -17.99 -6.71
C ASP A 573 15.87 -18.21 -7.28
N PRO A 574 14.82 -17.63 -6.67
CA PRO A 574 13.46 -17.79 -7.16
C PRO A 574 13.22 -17.09 -8.50
N PHE A 575 13.92 -15.97 -8.78
CA PHE A 575 13.79 -15.26 -10.05
C PHE A 575 14.34 -16.10 -11.19
N TYR A 576 15.55 -16.63 -11.04
CA TYR A 576 16.13 -17.51 -12.06
C TYR A 576 15.27 -18.78 -12.24
N TYR A 577 14.82 -19.39 -11.15
CA TYR A 577 13.98 -20.58 -11.21
C TYR A 577 12.68 -20.33 -11.99
N GLU A 578 12.01 -19.21 -11.75
CA GLU A 578 10.77 -18.85 -12.45
C GLU A 578 11.03 -18.43 -13.90
N TYR A 579 11.82 -17.38 -14.11
CA TYR A 579 11.90 -16.70 -15.40
C TYR A 579 12.85 -17.37 -16.39
N ALA A 580 13.94 -17.98 -15.93
CA ALA A 580 14.83 -18.73 -16.81
C ALA A 580 14.36 -20.17 -16.96
N ASN A 581 14.19 -20.90 -15.84
CA ASN A 581 13.95 -22.33 -15.86
C ASN A 581 12.50 -22.73 -16.17
N LEU A 582 11.48 -22.11 -15.56
CA LEU A 582 10.08 -22.49 -15.81
C LEU A 582 9.50 -21.81 -17.06
N LEU A 583 9.76 -20.51 -17.23
CA LEU A 583 9.11 -19.70 -18.27
C LEU A 583 9.98 -19.50 -19.53
N HIS A 584 11.28 -19.78 -19.46
CA HIS A 584 12.24 -19.61 -20.57
C HIS A 584 12.30 -18.18 -21.15
N TYR A 585 12.06 -17.17 -20.32
CA TYR A 585 12.17 -15.75 -20.67
C TYR A 585 13.57 -15.17 -20.47
N ALA A 586 14.45 -15.86 -19.75
CA ALA A 586 15.84 -15.47 -19.52
C ALA A 586 16.79 -16.62 -19.93
N PRO A 587 18.06 -16.32 -20.26
CA PRO A 587 19.04 -17.34 -20.64
C PRO A 587 19.24 -18.41 -19.55
N ILE A 588 19.36 -19.68 -19.97
CA ILE A 588 19.70 -20.79 -19.07
C ILE A 588 21.20 -20.82 -18.85
N GLU A 589 21.61 -20.73 -17.58
CA GLU A 589 22.99 -20.92 -17.15
C GLU A 589 23.25 -22.40 -16.77
N PRO A 590 24.38 -22.99 -17.21
CA PRO A 590 24.72 -24.37 -16.88
C PRO A 590 24.88 -24.60 -15.37
N HIS A 591 24.46 -25.78 -14.91
CA HIS A 591 24.69 -26.27 -13.55
C HIS A 591 24.01 -25.51 -12.40
N VAL A 592 23.16 -24.52 -12.68
CA VAL A 592 22.36 -23.83 -11.64
C VAL A 592 21.41 -24.80 -10.90
N ASN A 593 21.00 -25.88 -11.55
CA ASN A 593 20.20 -26.95 -10.95
C ASN A 593 21.02 -27.97 -10.10
N LYS A 594 22.30 -27.70 -9.84
CA LYS A 594 23.15 -28.50 -8.95
C LYS A 594 23.51 -27.67 -7.72
N LYS A 595 23.41 -28.27 -6.53
CA LYS A 595 23.84 -27.64 -5.28
C LYS A 595 25.35 -27.40 -5.28
N ASP A 596 25.78 -26.35 -4.58
CA ASP A 596 27.20 -26.02 -4.37
C ASP A 596 27.99 -25.90 -5.68
N ASN A 597 27.39 -25.19 -6.65
CA ASN A 597 27.94 -25.00 -8.00
C ASN A 597 28.94 -23.83 -8.10
N GLY A 598 29.22 -23.12 -7.00
CA GLY A 598 30.11 -21.97 -6.91
C GLY A 598 29.53 -20.64 -7.39
N LEU A 599 28.26 -20.59 -7.80
CA LEU A 599 27.64 -19.42 -8.42
C LEU A 599 26.68 -18.71 -7.47
N TYR A 600 26.81 -17.39 -7.42
CA TYR A 600 25.88 -16.48 -6.76
C TYR A 600 25.23 -15.56 -7.78
N HIS A 601 23.92 -15.38 -7.67
CA HIS A 601 23.17 -14.41 -8.43
C HIS A 601 22.91 -13.14 -7.62
N LYS A 602 22.71 -12.04 -8.34
CA LYS A 602 22.04 -10.86 -7.78
C LYS A 602 20.57 -11.17 -7.58
N VAL A 603 19.97 -10.71 -6.49
CA VAL A 603 18.53 -10.90 -6.27
C VAL A 603 17.77 -9.98 -7.22
N MET A 604 17.00 -10.55 -8.14
CA MET A 604 16.21 -9.82 -9.14
C MET A 604 14.71 -9.91 -8.84
N LEU A 605 13.94 -8.94 -9.33
CA LEU A 605 12.48 -8.95 -9.29
C LEU A 605 11.92 -8.64 -10.69
N GLY A 606 11.00 -9.48 -11.17
CA GLY A 606 10.31 -9.29 -12.45
C GLY A 606 9.32 -8.12 -12.40
N LEU A 607 9.25 -7.35 -13.48
CA LEU A 607 8.39 -6.18 -13.65
C LEU A 607 7.40 -6.32 -14.80
N ASN A 608 7.79 -7.03 -15.86
CA ASN A 608 6.88 -7.39 -16.92
C ASN A 608 7.40 -8.63 -17.67
N ARG A 609 6.49 -9.44 -18.21
CA ARG A 609 6.82 -10.54 -19.13
C ARG A 609 7.23 -9.95 -20.50
N PRO A 610 7.85 -10.74 -21.40
CA PRO A 610 8.01 -10.29 -22.78
C PRO A 610 6.66 -9.93 -23.40
N LEU A 611 6.59 -8.79 -24.08
CA LEU A 611 5.36 -8.24 -24.67
C LEU A 611 5.60 -7.80 -26.12
N VAL A 612 4.52 -7.70 -26.89
CA VAL A 612 4.53 -7.14 -28.25
C VAL A 612 3.58 -5.97 -28.31
N ILE A 613 4.10 -4.75 -28.37
CA ILE A 613 3.28 -3.55 -28.58
C ILE A 613 2.82 -3.55 -30.05
N PRO A 614 1.51 -3.65 -30.34
CA PRO A 614 1.05 -4.01 -31.68
C PRO A 614 1.27 -2.91 -32.74
N ASN A 615 1.00 -1.65 -32.42
CA ASN A 615 1.00 -0.53 -33.38
C ASN A 615 1.92 0.65 -32.99
N TYR A 616 3.15 0.39 -32.55
CA TYR A 616 4.08 1.46 -32.16
C TYR A 616 4.70 2.14 -33.40
N LYS A 617 4.24 3.36 -33.71
CA LYS A 617 4.64 4.11 -34.93
C LYS A 617 4.39 3.33 -36.23
N GLY A 618 3.27 2.61 -36.30
CA GLY A 618 2.87 1.84 -37.49
C GLY A 618 3.55 0.47 -37.62
N LYS A 619 4.27 0.00 -36.60
CA LYS A 619 4.92 -1.32 -36.58
C LYS A 619 4.84 -1.95 -35.18
N SER A 620 4.94 -3.27 -35.10
CA SER A 620 5.02 -3.95 -33.81
C SER A 620 6.40 -3.76 -33.16
N LEU A 621 6.42 -3.57 -31.84
CA LEU A 621 7.63 -3.45 -31.02
C LEU A 621 7.69 -4.61 -30.02
N ASN A 622 8.72 -5.46 -30.15
CA ASN A 622 8.98 -6.54 -29.21
C ASN A 622 9.75 -6.02 -28.00
N LEU A 623 9.20 -6.23 -26.81
CA LEU A 623 9.81 -5.90 -25.53
C LEU A 623 10.28 -7.20 -24.85
N PRO A 624 11.53 -7.26 -24.36
CA PRO A 624 12.01 -8.42 -23.61
C PRO A 624 11.38 -8.47 -22.21
N LEU A 625 11.71 -9.52 -21.45
CA LEU A 625 11.44 -9.58 -20.02
C LEU A 625 11.98 -8.31 -19.34
N GLU A 626 11.14 -7.62 -18.57
CA GLU A 626 11.56 -6.48 -17.76
C GLU A 626 11.74 -6.92 -16.31
N PHE A 627 12.88 -6.55 -15.72
CA PHE A 627 13.24 -6.87 -14.34
C PHE A 627 14.27 -5.87 -13.82
N TYR A 628 14.50 -5.86 -12.51
CA TYR A 628 15.55 -5.04 -11.91
C TYR A 628 16.21 -5.75 -10.72
N GLU A 629 17.39 -5.26 -10.34
CA GLU A 629 18.10 -5.74 -9.17
C GLU A 629 17.44 -5.24 -7.88
N THR A 630 16.58 -6.08 -7.33
CA THR A 630 15.99 -5.86 -6.01
C THR A 630 16.97 -6.18 -4.88
N GLY A 631 18.12 -6.81 -5.13
CA GLY A 631 19.17 -7.03 -4.12
C GLY A 631 20.05 -5.81 -3.83
N LYS A 632 19.99 -4.75 -4.67
CA LYS A 632 20.87 -3.58 -4.53
C LYS A 632 20.48 -2.75 -3.31
N LEU A 633 21.44 -2.50 -2.42
CA LEU A 633 21.23 -1.82 -1.13
C LEU A 633 21.34 -0.30 -1.30
N LYS A 634 20.41 0.43 -0.68
CA LYS A 634 20.41 1.90 -0.69
C LYS A 634 21.05 2.48 0.57
N PHE A 635 21.92 3.45 0.39
CA PHE A 635 22.54 4.18 1.50
C PHE A 635 21.77 5.46 1.81
N GLY A 636 21.75 5.84 3.09
CA GLY A 636 21.10 7.08 3.52
C GLY A 636 20.85 7.13 5.02
N ASP A 637 19.79 7.85 5.38
CA ASP A 637 19.30 7.96 6.75
C ASP A 637 17.85 7.44 6.82
N GLY A 638 17.61 6.44 7.65
CA GLY A 638 16.33 5.78 7.84
C GLY A 638 15.53 6.30 9.03
N ASN A 639 15.98 7.35 9.72
CA ASN A 639 15.29 7.97 10.85
C ASN A 639 14.25 8.98 10.36
N PRO A 640 12.94 8.77 10.61
CA PRO A 640 11.89 9.66 10.12
C PRO A 640 11.96 11.11 10.63
N ASN A 641 12.76 11.37 11.68
CA ASN A 641 12.96 12.71 12.23
C ASN A 641 14.19 13.42 11.66
N HIS A 642 15.03 12.74 10.87
CA HIS A 642 16.19 13.35 10.24
C HIS A 642 15.77 14.14 8.98
N LYS A 643 16.45 15.25 8.72
CA LYS A 643 16.16 16.13 7.56
C LYS A 643 16.38 15.44 6.21
N ASP A 644 17.33 14.51 6.16
CA ASP A 644 17.70 13.76 4.96
C ASP A 644 17.05 12.36 4.94
N PHE A 645 15.97 12.18 5.70
CA PHE A 645 15.25 10.92 5.80
C PHE A 645 14.88 10.35 4.43
N ASN A 646 15.19 9.06 4.28
CA ASN A 646 14.84 8.25 3.14
C ASN A 646 14.30 6.91 3.64
N SER A 647 12.99 6.69 3.45
CA SER A 647 12.33 5.45 3.87
C SER A 647 12.90 4.18 3.23
N LEU A 648 13.63 4.33 2.11
CA LEU A 648 14.25 3.22 1.39
C LEU A 648 15.68 2.90 1.83
N THR A 649 16.21 3.55 2.87
CA THR A 649 17.58 3.32 3.37
C THR A 649 17.76 1.88 3.88
N ASP A 650 18.63 1.11 3.25
CA ASP A 650 19.02 -0.22 3.73
C ASP A 650 20.31 -0.15 4.57
N VAL A 651 21.20 0.80 4.29
CA VAL A 651 22.50 0.93 4.98
C VAL A 651 22.75 2.38 5.40
N SER A 652 23.22 2.59 6.62
CA SER A 652 23.72 3.88 7.07
C SER A 652 25.11 3.74 7.68
N LEU A 653 25.97 4.72 7.41
CA LEU A 653 27.35 4.75 7.88
C LEU A 653 27.59 6.06 8.64
N ASN A 654 27.98 5.94 9.90
CA ASN A 654 28.67 7.01 10.61
C ASN A 654 30.19 6.83 10.41
N GLU A 655 30.73 7.60 9.46
CA GLU A 655 32.14 7.55 9.06
C GLU A 655 33.10 7.88 10.21
N LYS A 656 32.72 8.78 11.12
CA LYS A 656 33.58 9.26 12.21
C LYS A 656 33.71 8.25 13.33
N ASP A 657 32.63 7.53 13.62
CA ASP A 657 32.59 6.53 14.68
C ASP A 657 32.78 5.09 14.17
N HIS A 658 32.88 4.93 12.84
CA HIS A 658 33.05 3.64 12.17
C HIS A 658 31.92 2.67 12.53
N VAL A 659 30.69 3.16 12.45
CA VAL A 659 29.47 2.42 12.77
C VAL A 659 28.65 2.25 11.50
N ILE A 660 28.30 1.01 11.19
CA ILE A 660 27.43 0.67 10.06
C ILE A 660 26.17 0.01 10.60
N GLU A 661 25.03 0.56 10.20
CA GLU A 661 23.72 -0.04 10.43
C GLU A 661 23.14 -0.55 9.12
N ILE A 662 22.53 -1.72 9.17
CA ILE A 662 22.02 -2.42 7.99
C ILE A 662 20.62 -2.93 8.32
N ARG A 663 19.68 -2.77 7.39
CA ARG A 663 18.32 -3.33 7.40
C ARG A 663 18.11 -4.12 6.12
N ILE A 664 17.71 -5.38 6.27
CA ILE A 664 17.38 -6.27 5.16
C ILE A 664 15.93 -6.75 5.32
N PRO A 665 15.02 -6.38 4.40
CA PRO A 665 13.67 -6.93 4.37
C PRO A 665 13.67 -8.46 4.31
N TRP A 666 12.79 -9.10 5.08
CA TRP A 666 12.72 -10.57 5.18
C TRP A 666 12.63 -11.27 3.81
N GLN A 667 11.85 -10.71 2.89
CA GLN A 667 11.63 -11.32 1.58
C GLN A 667 12.91 -11.37 0.70
N LEU A 668 13.89 -10.47 0.90
CA LEU A 668 15.18 -10.55 0.20
C LEU A 668 16.01 -11.78 0.58
N LEU A 669 15.61 -12.48 1.65
CA LEU A 669 16.25 -13.69 2.16
C LEU A 669 15.36 -14.93 1.99
N ASN A 670 14.44 -14.90 1.03
CA ASN A 670 13.46 -15.96 0.75
C ASN A 670 12.61 -16.38 1.97
N VAL A 671 12.35 -15.46 2.90
CA VAL A 671 11.44 -15.69 4.03
C VAL A 671 10.01 -15.42 3.57
N LYS A 672 9.15 -16.45 3.64
CA LYS A 672 7.74 -16.37 3.23
C LYS A 672 6.83 -15.84 4.32
N ASP A 673 7.15 -16.16 5.58
CA ASP A 673 6.46 -15.65 6.77
C ASP A 673 7.42 -15.62 7.98
N PRO A 674 7.94 -14.45 8.38
CA PRO A 674 8.81 -14.36 9.55
C PRO A 674 8.05 -14.63 10.86
N SER A 675 6.72 -14.47 10.91
CA SER A 675 5.92 -14.66 12.14
C SER A 675 5.89 -16.12 12.61
N THR A 676 5.94 -17.07 11.66
CA THR A 676 6.00 -18.51 11.92
C THR A 676 7.40 -19.11 11.65
N SER A 677 8.36 -18.28 11.22
CA SER A 677 9.70 -18.66 10.78
C SER A 677 9.69 -19.57 9.53
N GLU A 678 8.76 -19.32 8.62
CA GLU A 678 8.65 -20.01 7.33
C GLU A 678 9.53 -19.34 6.26
N ILE A 679 10.34 -20.14 5.59
CA ILE A 679 11.15 -19.77 4.43
C ILE A 679 10.74 -20.60 3.22
N MET A 680 11.20 -20.21 2.03
CA MET A 680 11.13 -21.09 0.86
C MET A 680 11.87 -22.41 1.13
N GLY A 681 11.39 -23.49 0.50
CA GLY A 681 12.05 -24.79 0.53
C GLY A 681 12.98 -24.99 -0.67
N ASP A 682 13.41 -26.23 -0.89
CA ASP A 682 14.25 -26.60 -2.03
C ASP A 682 13.46 -26.39 -3.35
N LEU A 683 13.83 -25.36 -4.12
CA LEU A 683 13.12 -24.93 -5.34
C LEU A 683 13.12 -26.02 -6.42
N TRP A 684 14.24 -26.74 -6.56
CA TRP A 684 14.39 -27.77 -7.59
C TRP A 684 13.71 -29.09 -7.24
N LYS A 685 13.18 -29.22 -6.01
CA LYS A 685 12.35 -30.36 -5.59
C LYS A 685 10.87 -30.04 -5.50
N GLY A 686 10.52 -28.84 -5.01
CA GLY A 686 9.12 -28.48 -4.70
C GLY A 686 8.60 -27.23 -5.40
N GLY A 687 9.40 -26.59 -6.26
CA GLY A 687 9.05 -25.33 -6.93
C GLY A 687 8.91 -24.13 -5.98
N LEU A 688 8.34 -23.04 -6.50
CA LEU A 688 8.13 -21.78 -5.75
C LEU A 688 7.20 -21.94 -4.52
N LYS A 689 6.32 -22.94 -4.55
CA LYS A 689 5.40 -23.26 -3.44
C LYS A 689 6.08 -24.04 -2.32
N SER A 690 7.29 -24.55 -2.54
CA SER A 690 8.09 -25.25 -1.54
C SER A 690 8.33 -24.35 -0.33
N LYS A 691 8.08 -24.86 0.87
CA LYS A 691 8.20 -24.10 2.12
C LYS A 691 8.73 -24.95 3.27
N LYS A 692 9.39 -24.32 4.23
CA LYS A 692 9.97 -24.98 5.40
C LYS A 692 10.09 -24.02 6.58
N ASN A 693 9.83 -24.51 7.78
CA ASN A 693 10.13 -23.73 8.99
C ASN A 693 11.58 -23.97 9.44
N VAL A 694 12.26 -22.86 9.77
CA VAL A 694 13.63 -22.88 10.31
C VAL A 694 13.64 -22.36 11.74
N LYS A 695 14.64 -22.80 12.51
CA LYS A 695 14.79 -22.41 13.92
C LYS A 695 15.80 -21.28 14.11
N LYS A 696 16.73 -21.13 13.17
CA LYS A 696 17.86 -20.23 13.29
C LYS A 696 18.43 -19.86 11.91
N ILE A 697 19.02 -18.69 11.84
CA ILE A 697 19.91 -18.27 10.75
C ILE A 697 21.33 -18.28 11.30
N HIS A 698 22.25 -18.87 10.55
CA HIS A 698 23.67 -18.91 10.88
C HIS A 698 24.39 -17.76 10.20
N VAL A 699 25.16 -16.98 10.97
CA VAL A 699 25.79 -15.74 10.50
C VAL A 699 27.30 -15.76 10.76
N ALA A 700 28.07 -15.37 9.75
CA ALA A 700 29.48 -15.02 9.87
C ALA A 700 29.72 -13.67 9.19
N ILE A 701 30.61 -12.86 9.75
CA ILE A 701 31.00 -11.58 9.13
C ILE A 701 32.48 -11.64 8.80
N LEU A 702 32.79 -11.30 7.56
CA LEU A 702 34.12 -11.15 7.03
C LEU A 702 34.33 -9.71 6.59
N THR A 703 35.56 -9.23 6.68
CA THR A 703 35.96 -7.96 6.07
C THR A 703 37.11 -8.20 5.11
N TYR A 704 37.17 -7.36 4.09
CA TYR A 704 38.12 -7.51 3.00
C TYR A 704 38.67 -6.16 2.56
N ARG A 705 39.80 -6.20 1.87
CA ARG A 705 40.29 -5.10 1.06
C ARG A 705 39.74 -5.22 -0.36
N PRO A 706 39.01 -4.23 -0.89
CA PRO A 706 38.62 -4.21 -2.29
C PRO A 706 39.85 -4.20 -3.20
N ASN A 707 39.87 -5.04 -4.24
CA ASN A 707 40.96 -5.13 -5.21
C ASN A 707 40.41 -5.44 -6.61
N GLY A 708 39.92 -4.40 -7.29
CA GLY A 708 39.16 -4.59 -8.53
C GLY A 708 37.93 -5.45 -8.29
N SER A 709 37.75 -6.52 -9.07
CA SER A 709 36.67 -7.50 -8.88
C SER A 709 36.95 -8.52 -7.77
N ASN A 710 38.20 -8.62 -7.28
CA ASN A 710 38.60 -9.58 -6.27
C ASN A 710 38.49 -8.99 -4.87
N LYS A 711 38.36 -9.88 -3.87
CA LYS A 711 38.22 -9.51 -2.46
C LYS A 711 39.31 -10.17 -1.62
N ASP A 712 40.28 -9.37 -1.19
CA ASP A 712 41.33 -9.86 -0.30
C ASP A 712 40.80 -9.93 1.13
N LEU A 713 40.41 -11.12 1.59
CA LEU A 713 39.90 -11.33 2.95
C LEU A 713 40.96 -10.98 4.01
N SER A 714 40.58 -10.19 5.01
CA SER A 714 41.45 -9.68 6.08
C SER A 714 41.05 -10.23 7.45
N TYR A 715 39.78 -10.08 7.84
CA TYR A 715 39.30 -10.41 9.18
C TYR A 715 38.00 -11.22 9.13
N SER A 716 37.78 -12.05 10.15
CA SER A 716 36.62 -12.92 10.29
C SER A 716 36.14 -12.99 11.73
N THR A 717 34.81 -13.03 11.92
CA THR A 717 34.21 -13.32 13.24
C THR A 717 34.23 -14.81 13.61
N VAL A 718 34.59 -15.67 12.65
CA VAL A 718 34.61 -17.14 12.74
C VAL A 718 36.03 -17.63 12.53
N ARG A 719 36.49 -18.60 13.32
CA ARG A 719 37.84 -19.15 13.13
C ARG A 719 37.95 -19.83 11.77
N GLN A 720 39.08 -19.59 11.12
CA GLN A 720 39.50 -20.26 9.91
C GLN A 720 40.56 -21.33 10.25
N LYS A 721 40.56 -22.45 9.53
CA LYS A 721 41.62 -23.46 9.56
C LYS A 721 41.82 -24.01 8.15
N ASN A 722 43.04 -23.93 7.62
CA ASN A 722 43.41 -24.48 6.31
C ASN A 722 42.49 -24.03 5.17
N GLY A 723 42.18 -22.74 5.11
CA GLY A 723 41.28 -22.18 4.09
C GLY A 723 39.80 -22.33 4.41
N ILE A 724 39.40 -22.91 5.56
CA ILE A 724 37.99 -23.26 5.82
C ILE A 724 37.46 -22.60 7.09
N LEU A 725 36.33 -21.89 6.99
CA LEU A 725 35.58 -21.34 8.12
C LEU A 725 34.89 -22.46 8.92
N LYS A 726 35.03 -22.44 10.24
CA LYS A 726 34.50 -23.48 11.11
C LYS A 726 33.00 -23.32 11.38
N LYS A 727 32.22 -24.32 10.96
CA LYS A 727 30.75 -24.40 11.16
C LYS A 727 30.26 -24.11 12.59
N GLY A 728 30.94 -24.63 13.60
CA GLY A 728 30.52 -24.48 15.00
C GLY A 728 30.72 -23.07 15.57
N ASP A 729 31.42 -22.19 14.86
CA ASP A 729 31.75 -20.85 15.33
C ASP A 729 30.83 -19.76 14.73
N PHE A 730 29.92 -20.11 13.80
CA PHE A 730 28.91 -19.19 13.28
C PHE A 730 27.95 -18.75 14.39
N PHE A 731 27.60 -17.47 14.40
CA PHE A 731 26.57 -16.97 15.29
C PHE A 731 25.22 -17.56 14.89
N SER A 732 24.41 -17.97 15.88
CA SER A 732 23.07 -18.53 15.63
C SER A 732 22.03 -17.50 16.05
N TYR A 733 21.37 -16.88 15.07
CA TYR A 733 20.28 -15.95 15.33
C TYR A 733 18.96 -16.70 15.40
N THR A 734 18.18 -16.43 16.45
CA THR A 734 16.81 -16.92 16.63
C THR A 734 15.92 -15.74 16.96
N TRP A 735 14.72 -15.70 16.40
CA TRP A 735 13.73 -14.67 16.73
C TRP A 735 12.49 -15.29 17.32
N LYS A 736 11.70 -14.47 18.01
CA LYS A 736 10.41 -14.91 18.57
C LYS A 736 9.39 -14.96 17.45
N LYS A 737 8.59 -16.01 17.43
CA LYS A 737 7.37 -16.10 16.63
C LYS A 737 6.30 -15.17 17.21
N TRP A 738 5.32 -14.79 16.39
CA TRP A 738 4.18 -13.99 16.83
C TRP A 738 2.90 -14.36 16.08
N ASP A 739 1.77 -14.20 16.75
CA ASP A 739 0.45 -14.33 16.13
C ASP A 739 -0.09 -12.96 15.69
N LEU A 740 0.16 -11.91 16.48
CA LEU A 740 -0.16 -10.52 16.13
C LEU A 740 1.10 -9.65 16.16
N PRO A 741 1.32 -8.80 15.15
CA PRO A 741 2.47 -7.91 15.12
C PRO A 741 2.32 -6.78 16.14
N VAL A 742 3.44 -6.32 16.67
CA VAL A 742 3.51 -5.05 17.41
C VAL A 742 3.90 -3.96 16.42
N TYR A 743 3.14 -2.87 16.40
CA TYR A 743 3.38 -1.73 15.50
C TYR A 743 2.97 -0.41 16.15
N HIS A 744 3.29 0.70 15.47
CA HIS A 744 2.76 2.02 15.76
C HIS A 744 2.45 2.79 14.48
N GLU A 745 1.52 3.73 14.58
CA GLU A 745 1.15 4.62 13.48
C GLU A 745 2.14 5.78 13.32
N ARG A 746 2.44 6.14 12.08
CA ARG A 746 3.20 7.35 11.72
C ARG A 746 2.69 7.96 10.43
N LEU A 747 2.46 9.27 10.41
CA LEU A 747 2.18 10.00 9.17
C LEU A 747 3.46 10.09 8.34
N LYS A 748 3.36 9.72 7.07
CA LYS A 748 4.48 9.75 6.13
C LYS A 748 4.82 11.16 5.68
N GLN A 749 6.01 11.38 5.10
CA GLN A 749 6.37 12.66 4.50
C GLN A 749 5.37 13.08 3.40
N SER A 750 4.81 12.10 2.67
CA SER A 750 3.75 12.33 1.67
C SER A 750 2.51 13.00 2.24
N TYR A 751 2.11 12.70 3.47
CA TYR A 751 0.97 13.34 4.14
C TYR A 751 1.16 14.87 4.23
N TYR A 752 2.34 15.32 4.66
CA TYR A 752 2.60 16.75 4.85
C TYR A 752 2.69 17.50 3.52
N ILE A 753 3.28 16.88 2.49
CA ILE A 753 3.32 17.44 1.13
C ILE A 753 1.89 17.59 0.59
N LEU A 754 1.06 16.54 0.68
CA LEU A 754 -0.32 16.56 0.21
C LEU A 754 -1.20 17.53 1.01
N LYS A 755 -0.95 17.68 2.31
CA LYS A 755 -1.64 18.68 3.14
C LYS A 755 -1.45 20.09 2.58
N ASP A 756 -0.24 20.43 2.15
CA ASP A 756 0.05 21.74 1.54
C ASP A 756 -0.58 21.86 0.15
N THR A 757 -0.54 20.79 -0.66
CA THR A 757 -1.22 20.72 -1.95
C THR A 757 -2.72 20.95 -1.81
N PHE A 758 -3.39 20.21 -0.92
CA PHE A 758 -4.82 20.36 -0.67
C PHE A 758 -5.19 21.70 -0.02
N HIS A 759 -4.27 22.33 0.70
CA HIS A 759 -4.48 23.68 1.22
C HIS A 759 -4.56 24.72 0.08
N LYS A 760 -3.67 24.60 -0.91
CA LYS A 760 -3.55 25.52 -2.05
C LYS A 760 -4.53 25.25 -3.19
N ALA A 761 -5.04 24.02 -3.29
CA ALA A 761 -5.95 23.60 -4.35
C ALA A 761 -7.30 24.32 -4.23
N GLU A 762 -7.55 25.20 -5.20
CA GLU A 762 -8.79 25.95 -5.43
C GLU A 762 -9.37 25.63 -6.81
N ILE A 763 -10.65 25.90 -7.02
CA ILE A 763 -11.27 25.78 -8.35
C ILE A 763 -10.74 26.94 -9.21
N ASN A 764 -10.22 26.65 -10.40
CA ASN A 764 -9.80 27.68 -11.34
C ASN A 764 -11.02 28.57 -11.68
N LYS A 765 -10.88 29.88 -11.46
CA LYS A 765 -11.97 30.85 -11.67
C LYS A 765 -12.25 31.12 -13.14
#